data_AF-A0A5N5QPL6-F1
#
_entry.id   AF-A0A5N5QPL6-F1
#
_cell.length_a   1.000
_cell.length_b   1.000
_cell.length_c   1.000
_cell.angle_alpha   90.00
_cell.angle_beta   90.00
_cell.angle_gamma   90.00
#
_symmetry.space_group_name_H-M   'P 1'
#
loop_
_entity.id
_entity.type
_entity.pdbx_description
1 polymer ?
#
loop_
_entity_poly.entity_id
_entity_poly.type
_entity_poly.pdbx_seq_one_letter_code
_entity_poly.pdbx_strand_id
1 'polypeptide(L)'
;MYLSVKLHSAAFLALAAVLVGAAPTEKRATCTNPVTYVEWRSLPQVQRNSFHNAVKCLRTKTGGNGFNAFDRYPSVHDNVFSDVHYVANFLPWHRQFLYLRRLDLQDCGYTGPTPYWDWTIDAGRLSISNIWSPLTGFGGNGNPFTSARCVQNGPYANFQLNYPSRHCLARRFNNGNLRSGLIGTMQGSLYSTTAVRNVMRQSDFINFASDLEEGPHDIVHSVIAGDMTAAFSPNDALSSKFFLHHQQIDRIWALWQGRNATRLQDYAGNTVQGQDPKDGSQFPLANLTDALPMQGIRDLPDVTVADVMDTMSDKLCYVAGFGFVDVLYALSHYHSLYHHSFPLMRFLTVLLPFAAAVLAVPTKRQQCTNPAVRVEWRSLTADQRTSFHNAVKCMQSKPSNVDRQSLFDRYSSLHVDIFANIHYVAAFLPFHRYFSYARDISLKECGYNGPSVYWDWTIDASNMANSPIFSPTVGFGGTGTATRSGRKTLYCITDGPYGTKSNFKIAYPETRCLQRQFSMGTRSKWGSTSGPSSKHSSSVISGIMQNDEFTEFWPALEEGPHDSVHNEISGDMAAAFSPDDPLFFEHHNNVDRIWALWQGRNATRLQDYNGNTVQNQDMNDGTLYPLAKLDDKISLGGLQGMPDVTVRDLMDTQGGVLCYKYDK
;
A
#
# COMPACT_ATOMS: atom_id res chain seq x y z
N MET A 1 42.58 -33.82 -67.95
CA MET A 1 41.21 -34.21 -67.58
C MET A 1 40.76 -33.24 -66.47
N TYR A 2 39.78 -32.37 -66.79
CA TYR A 2 38.98 -31.43 -65.95
C TYR A 2 39.67 -30.59 -64.84
N LEU A 3 39.89 -29.27 -65.06
CA LEU A 3 39.07 -28.08 -64.64
C LEU A 3 39.11 -27.78 -63.12
N SER A 4 39.77 -26.68 -62.68
CA SER A 4 39.16 -25.36 -62.31
C SER A 4 38.91 -25.24 -60.80
N VAL A 5 39.18 -24.19 -60.01
CA VAL A 5 39.62 -22.77 -60.12
C VAL A 5 39.90 -22.33 -58.65
N LYS A 6 41.12 -21.84 -58.30
CA LYS A 6 41.48 -20.44 -57.89
C LYS A 6 40.76 -19.90 -56.62
N LEU A 7 41.33 -19.10 -55.71
CA LEU A 7 42.62 -18.39 -55.53
C LEU A 7 42.63 -17.97 -54.02
N HIS A 8 43.72 -18.19 -53.26
CA HIS A 8 44.75 -17.21 -52.86
C HIS A 8 44.30 -16.15 -51.83
N SER A 9 44.85 -16.16 -50.61
CA SER A 9 46.21 -15.74 -50.18
C SER A 9 46.30 -14.25 -49.82
N ALA A 10 46.82 -14.04 -48.60
CA ALA A 10 47.76 -12.97 -48.24
C ALA A 10 47.17 -11.57 -48.03
N ALA A 11 47.77 -10.66 -47.28
CA ALA A 11 48.75 -10.64 -46.21
C ALA A 11 48.70 -9.19 -45.68
N PHE A 12 49.10 -8.99 -44.43
CA PHE A 12 49.23 -7.69 -43.77
C PHE A 12 50.10 -6.68 -44.55
N LEU A 13 49.74 -5.38 -44.51
CA LEU A 13 50.60 -4.33 -43.94
C LEU A 13 49.93 -2.93 -43.92
N ALA A 14 49.91 -2.36 -42.71
CA ALA A 14 50.09 -0.96 -42.29
C ALA A 14 49.38 0.21 -43.03
N LEU A 15 48.65 1.05 -42.27
CA LEU A 15 49.12 2.41 -41.94
C LEU A 15 48.23 3.15 -40.91
N ALA A 16 48.92 3.83 -39.98
CA ALA A 16 48.63 5.13 -39.36
C ALA A 16 47.36 5.35 -38.51
N ALA A 17 47.61 5.59 -37.22
CA ALA A 17 46.74 6.29 -36.31
C ALA A 17 46.54 7.76 -36.73
N VAL A 18 45.27 8.21 -36.71
CA VAL A 18 44.92 9.62 -36.63
C VAL A 18 44.11 9.81 -35.35
N LEU A 19 44.76 10.41 -34.35
CA LEU A 19 44.12 10.97 -33.16
C LEU A 19 43.26 12.16 -33.59
N VAL A 20 41.94 12.05 -33.46
CA VAL A 20 41.05 13.23 -33.40
C VAL A 20 40.60 13.36 -31.96
N GLY A 21 41.05 14.43 -31.32
CA GLY A 21 40.83 14.71 -29.91
C GLY A 21 39.35 14.85 -29.57
N ALA A 22 38.93 14.11 -28.56
CA ALA A 22 37.78 14.49 -27.76
C ALA A 22 38.12 15.79 -27.04
N ALA A 23 37.35 16.85 -27.32
CA ALA A 23 37.35 18.04 -26.48
C ALA A 23 36.99 17.64 -25.04
N PRO A 24 37.62 18.25 -24.02
CA PRO A 24 37.46 17.83 -22.64
C PRO A 24 36.05 18.19 -22.18
N THR A 25 35.19 17.19 -21.98
CA THR A 25 34.02 17.39 -21.13
C THR A 25 34.53 17.39 -19.69
N GLU A 26 34.38 18.53 -19.04
CA GLU A 26 34.78 18.76 -17.66
C GLU A 26 34.29 17.62 -16.75
N LYS A 27 35.14 17.27 -15.78
CA LYS A 27 34.82 16.33 -14.71
C LYS A 27 33.49 16.73 -14.07
N ARG A 28 32.46 15.94 -14.35
CA ARG A 28 31.21 15.90 -13.59
C ARG A 28 31.58 15.77 -12.11
N ALA A 29 31.25 16.76 -11.29
CA ALA A 29 31.35 16.61 -9.83
C ALA A 29 30.36 15.52 -9.42
N THR A 30 30.82 14.27 -9.36
CA THR A 30 30.04 13.16 -8.83
C THR A 30 30.19 13.18 -7.33
N CYS A 31 29.15 13.62 -6.63
CA CYS A 31 29.16 13.55 -5.17
C CYS A 31 29.45 12.11 -4.71
N THR A 32 30.23 11.97 -3.63
CA THR A 32 30.89 10.69 -3.31
C THR A 32 29.94 9.64 -2.72
N ASN A 33 28.76 10.05 -2.23
CA ASN A 33 27.75 9.17 -1.61
C ASN A 33 26.32 9.70 -1.84
N PRO A 34 25.74 9.54 -3.04
CA PRO A 34 24.39 10.02 -3.31
C PRO A 34 23.36 9.27 -2.46
N VAL A 35 22.40 10.00 -1.90
CA VAL A 35 21.24 9.37 -1.25
C VAL A 35 20.29 8.81 -2.31
N THR A 36 19.81 7.60 -2.05
CA THR A 36 18.86 6.93 -2.93
C THR A 36 17.43 7.28 -2.54
N TYR A 37 16.63 7.66 -3.54
CA TYR A 37 15.18 7.82 -3.35
C TYR A 37 14.48 6.49 -3.62
N VAL A 38 13.59 6.10 -2.72
CA VAL A 38 12.91 4.79 -2.79
C VAL A 38 11.40 4.94 -2.69
N GLU A 39 10.66 4.02 -3.30
CA GLU A 39 9.21 4.06 -3.25
C GLU A 39 8.73 3.72 -1.83
N TRP A 40 7.78 4.48 -1.27
CA TRP A 40 7.29 4.31 0.10
C TRP A 40 6.92 2.87 0.46
N ARG A 41 6.26 2.14 -0.43
CA ARG A 41 5.81 0.75 -0.22
C ARG A 41 6.97 -0.23 -0.14
N SER A 42 8.15 0.13 -0.63
CA SER A 42 9.38 -0.68 -0.50
C SER A 42 10.07 -0.54 0.86
N LEU A 43 9.73 0.49 1.65
CA LEU A 43 10.35 0.70 2.96
C LEU A 43 9.91 -0.39 3.95
N PRO A 44 10.83 -0.97 4.74
CA PRO A 44 10.48 -1.79 5.90
C PRO A 44 9.67 -0.99 6.93
N GLN A 45 8.76 -1.64 7.66
CA GLN A 45 7.89 -0.97 8.64
C GLN A 45 8.68 -0.19 9.70
N VAL A 46 9.85 -0.67 10.13
CA VAL A 46 10.72 0.03 11.07
C VAL A 46 11.18 1.39 10.52
N GLN A 47 11.51 1.45 9.22
CA GLN A 47 11.90 2.71 8.57
C GLN A 47 10.70 3.64 8.39
N ARG A 48 9.52 3.11 8.05
CA ARG A 48 8.28 3.90 8.00
C ARG A 48 7.97 4.54 9.35
N ASN A 49 8.05 3.76 10.44
CA ASN A 49 7.86 4.25 11.80
C ASN A 49 8.89 5.34 12.15
N SER A 50 10.17 5.12 11.82
CA SER A 50 11.23 6.11 12.03
C SER A 50 10.95 7.42 11.27
N PHE A 51 10.50 7.33 10.02
CA PHE A 51 10.12 8.49 9.22
C PHE A 51 8.96 9.27 9.85
N HIS A 52 7.89 8.60 10.29
CA HIS A 52 6.77 9.25 10.97
C HIS A 52 7.21 9.95 12.27
N ASN A 53 8.12 9.33 13.03
CA ASN A 53 8.65 9.91 14.26
C ASN A 53 9.50 11.15 13.98
N ALA A 54 10.37 11.08 12.97
CA ALA A 54 11.22 12.19 12.58
C ALA A 54 10.39 13.40 12.17
N VAL A 55 9.26 13.21 11.47
CA VAL A 55 8.41 14.37 11.19
C VAL A 55 7.80 14.92 12.48
N LYS A 56 7.21 14.08 13.32
CA LYS A 56 6.58 14.57 14.55
C LYS A 56 7.57 15.38 15.39
N CYS A 57 8.84 15.00 15.36
CA CYS A 57 9.95 15.73 15.98
C CYS A 57 10.11 17.17 15.45
N LEU A 58 9.75 17.49 14.20
CA LEU A 58 9.95 18.84 13.65
C LEU A 58 9.10 19.92 14.32
N ARG A 59 8.04 19.53 15.03
CA ARG A 59 7.30 20.45 15.89
C ARG A 59 8.09 20.92 17.11
N THR A 60 9.16 20.21 17.45
CA THR A 60 10.07 20.53 18.57
C THR A 60 11.26 21.38 18.15
N LYS A 61 11.48 21.57 16.83
CA LYS A 61 12.59 22.34 16.27
C LYS A 61 12.12 23.75 15.92
N THR A 62 13.00 24.74 16.05
CA THR A 62 12.75 26.11 15.55
C THR A 62 12.75 26.11 14.03
N GLY A 63 11.78 26.78 13.42
CA GLY A 63 11.68 26.96 11.96
C GLY A 63 11.97 28.39 11.48
N GLY A 64 12.34 29.30 12.39
CA GLY A 64 12.49 30.73 12.11
C GLY A 64 11.15 31.48 12.15
N ASN A 65 11.21 32.81 12.28
CA ASN A 65 10.06 33.73 12.26
C ASN A 65 8.88 33.34 13.19
N GLY A 66 9.17 32.79 14.37
CA GLY A 66 8.17 32.40 15.36
C GLY A 66 7.44 31.08 15.09
N PHE A 67 7.77 30.38 14.00
CA PHE A 67 7.25 29.04 13.70
C PHE A 67 8.19 27.95 14.21
N ASN A 68 7.64 26.77 14.51
CA ASN A 68 8.45 25.55 14.56
C ASN A 68 8.75 25.07 13.14
N ALA A 69 9.76 24.22 12.97
CA ALA A 69 10.20 23.74 11.66
C ALA A 69 9.08 23.01 10.91
N PHE A 70 8.13 22.40 11.62
CA PHE A 70 6.95 21.81 11.00
C PHE A 70 6.04 22.88 10.37
N ASP A 71 5.61 23.89 11.14
CA ASP A 71 4.69 24.94 10.69
C ASP A 71 5.35 25.97 9.75
N ARG A 72 6.68 25.92 9.55
CA ARG A 72 7.39 26.82 8.63
C ARG A 72 7.10 26.54 7.15
N TYR A 73 7.18 25.29 6.73
CA TYR A 73 6.94 24.88 5.34
C TYR A 73 5.58 25.34 4.76
N PRO A 74 4.42 25.14 5.42
CA PRO A 74 3.14 25.59 4.87
C PRO A 74 3.08 27.12 4.80
N SER A 75 3.68 27.83 5.76
CA SER A 75 3.72 29.30 5.75
C SER A 75 4.52 29.85 4.58
N VAL A 76 5.66 29.24 4.27
CA VAL A 76 6.53 29.70 3.18
C VAL A 76 5.84 29.46 1.85
N HIS A 77 5.35 28.24 1.62
CA HIS A 77 4.68 27.87 0.38
C HIS A 77 3.41 28.71 0.13
N ASP A 78 2.63 29.00 1.17
CA ASP A 78 1.44 29.86 1.07
C ASP A 78 1.83 31.30 0.71
N ASN A 79 2.88 31.85 1.32
CA ASN A 79 3.34 33.21 1.06
C ASN A 79 3.91 33.43 -0.35
N VAL A 80 4.56 32.43 -0.94
CA VAL A 80 5.21 32.54 -2.27
C VAL A 80 4.45 31.79 -3.36
N PHE A 81 3.21 31.38 -3.11
CA PHE A 81 2.46 30.48 -3.99
C PHE A 81 2.43 30.95 -5.46
N SER A 82 2.16 32.23 -5.71
CA SER A 82 2.13 32.83 -7.06
C SER A 82 3.49 32.98 -7.72
N ASP A 83 4.57 32.96 -6.94
CA ASP A 83 5.95 33.12 -7.43
C ASP A 83 6.56 31.78 -7.86
N VAL A 84 5.87 30.67 -7.56
CA VAL A 84 6.38 29.30 -7.72
C VAL A 84 5.38 28.34 -8.36
N HIS A 85 4.17 28.79 -8.73
CA HIS A 85 3.19 28.00 -9.48
C HIS A 85 2.80 28.67 -10.79
N TYR A 86 2.61 27.86 -11.83
CA TYR A 86 2.31 28.26 -13.21
C TYR A 86 3.36 29.25 -13.76
N VAL A 87 4.61 29.03 -13.35
CA VAL A 87 5.81 29.79 -13.69
C VAL A 87 7.02 28.84 -13.78
N ALA A 88 8.10 29.28 -14.42
CA ALA A 88 9.31 28.47 -14.59
C ALA A 88 9.90 27.97 -13.25
N ASN A 89 9.77 28.75 -12.18
CA ASN A 89 10.31 28.43 -10.85
C ASN A 89 9.71 27.17 -10.21
N PHE A 90 8.58 26.65 -10.71
CA PHE A 90 7.86 25.52 -10.11
C PHE A 90 8.78 24.34 -9.75
N LEU A 91 9.46 23.76 -10.73
CA LEU A 91 10.32 22.60 -10.51
C LEU A 91 11.56 22.90 -9.63
N PRO A 92 12.40 23.91 -9.94
CA PRO A 92 13.60 24.18 -9.14
C PRO A 92 13.28 24.61 -7.70
N TRP A 93 12.23 25.40 -7.49
CA TRP A 93 11.83 25.82 -6.15
C TRP A 93 11.41 24.63 -5.30
N HIS A 94 10.53 23.76 -5.83
CA HIS A 94 10.07 22.58 -5.10
C HIS A 94 11.22 21.60 -4.82
N ARG A 95 12.18 21.43 -5.74
CA ARG A 95 13.39 20.62 -5.48
C ARG A 95 14.21 21.14 -4.30
N GLN A 96 14.46 22.45 -4.24
CA GLN A 96 15.17 23.04 -3.09
C GLN A 96 14.36 22.87 -1.80
N PHE A 97 13.05 23.04 -1.86
CA PHE A 97 12.13 22.86 -0.73
C PHE A 97 12.17 21.43 -0.17
N LEU A 98 12.19 20.41 -1.05
CA LEU A 98 12.38 19.00 -0.70
C LEU A 98 13.76 18.73 -0.08
N TYR A 99 14.82 19.34 -0.63
CA TYR A 99 16.17 19.21 -0.11
C TYR A 99 16.28 19.74 1.33
N LEU A 100 15.77 20.95 1.59
CA LEU A 100 15.74 21.51 2.94
C LEU A 100 14.96 20.63 3.90
N ARG A 101 13.83 20.06 3.45
CA ARG A 101 13.02 19.14 4.25
C ARG A 101 13.78 17.90 4.67
N ARG A 102 14.55 17.33 3.75
CA ARG A 102 15.37 16.14 4.03
C ARG A 102 16.39 16.42 5.13
N LEU A 103 17.03 17.59 5.12
CA LEU A 103 17.98 17.98 6.17
C LEU A 103 17.30 18.11 7.53
N ASP A 104 16.12 18.72 7.59
CA ASP A 104 15.33 18.81 8.81
C ASP A 104 14.95 17.41 9.36
N LEU A 105 14.59 16.47 8.49
CA LEU A 105 14.33 15.08 8.92
C LEU A 105 15.58 14.39 9.48
N GLN A 106 16.76 14.69 8.92
CA GLN A 106 18.04 14.20 9.45
C GLN A 106 18.35 14.78 10.84
N ASP A 107 18.05 16.06 11.07
CA ASP A 107 18.17 16.72 12.39
C ASP A 107 17.22 16.13 13.44
N CYS A 108 16.18 15.42 12.98
CA CYS A 108 15.25 14.64 13.78
C CYS A 108 15.57 13.13 13.81
N GLY A 109 16.76 12.73 13.36
CA GLY A 109 17.29 11.38 13.50
C GLY A 109 16.85 10.39 12.42
N TYR A 110 16.24 10.85 11.31
CA TYR A 110 15.91 9.96 10.20
C TYR A 110 17.18 9.63 9.38
N THR A 111 17.59 8.37 9.42
CA THR A 111 18.75 7.85 8.66
C THR A 111 18.35 6.94 7.50
N GLY A 112 17.05 6.79 7.25
CA GLY A 112 16.54 5.97 6.14
C GLY A 112 16.69 6.67 4.78
N PRO A 113 16.48 5.94 3.67
CA PRO A 113 16.43 6.55 2.34
C PRO A 113 15.23 7.51 2.23
N THR A 114 15.33 8.54 1.38
CA THR A 114 14.21 9.48 1.19
C THR A 114 13.09 8.82 0.41
N PRO A 115 11.87 8.71 0.95
CA PRO A 115 10.77 8.10 0.23
C PRO A 115 10.15 9.03 -0.81
N TYR A 116 9.70 8.46 -1.92
CA TYR A 116 8.74 9.06 -2.85
C TYR A 116 7.47 8.21 -2.92
N TRP A 117 6.38 8.80 -3.41
CA TRP A 117 5.12 8.08 -3.63
C TRP A 117 4.80 8.02 -5.11
N ASP A 118 4.90 6.83 -5.69
CA ASP A 118 4.53 6.61 -7.08
C ASP A 118 3.01 6.47 -7.21
N TRP A 119 2.31 7.59 -7.34
CA TRP A 119 0.86 7.62 -7.53
C TRP A 119 0.42 6.97 -8.85
N THR A 120 1.31 6.71 -9.83
CA THR A 120 0.92 6.04 -11.07
C THR A 120 0.44 4.63 -10.83
N ILE A 121 0.93 4.00 -9.75
CA ILE A 121 0.55 2.64 -9.39
C ILE A 121 -0.82 2.59 -8.69
N ASP A 122 -1.28 3.73 -8.19
CA ASP A 122 -2.58 3.89 -7.54
C ASP A 122 -3.65 4.45 -8.49
N ALA A 123 -3.28 4.71 -9.75
CA ALA A 123 -4.15 5.28 -10.77
C ALA A 123 -5.45 4.47 -10.92
N GLY A 124 -6.57 5.12 -10.64
CA GLY A 124 -7.92 4.57 -10.79
C GLY A 124 -8.47 3.89 -9.55
N ARG A 125 -7.64 3.71 -8.51
CA ARG A 125 -8.00 3.11 -7.23
C ARG A 125 -7.36 3.81 -6.04
N LEU A 126 -7.05 5.08 -6.23
CA LEU A 126 -6.30 5.84 -5.25
C LEU A 126 -6.96 5.77 -3.88
N SER A 127 -8.28 5.83 -3.79
CA SER A 127 -9.04 5.83 -2.53
C SER A 127 -8.82 4.63 -1.60
N ILE A 128 -8.36 3.51 -2.14
CA ILE A 128 -8.09 2.25 -1.41
C ILE A 128 -6.59 1.89 -1.41
N SER A 129 -5.73 2.79 -1.90
CA SER A 129 -4.28 2.57 -1.90
C SER A 129 -3.71 2.36 -0.50
N ASN A 130 -2.70 1.50 -0.42
CA ASN A 130 -1.94 1.23 0.81
C ASN A 130 -1.23 2.48 1.36
N ILE A 131 -1.06 3.54 0.56
CA ILE A 131 -0.57 4.84 1.04
C ILE A 131 -1.50 5.45 2.12
N TRP A 132 -2.77 5.03 2.14
CA TRP A 132 -3.79 5.41 3.11
C TRP A 132 -3.89 4.46 4.31
N SER A 133 -3.13 3.35 4.31
CA SER A 133 -3.10 2.42 5.44
C SER A 133 -2.75 3.18 6.73
N PRO A 134 -3.48 2.94 7.83
CA PRO A 134 -3.14 3.54 9.11
C PRO A 134 -1.93 2.86 9.77
N LEU A 135 -1.56 1.66 9.33
CA LEU A 135 -0.38 0.95 9.86
C LEU A 135 0.87 1.23 9.01
N THR A 136 0.74 1.08 7.70
CA THR A 136 1.88 1.08 6.79
C THR A 136 1.98 2.34 5.93
N GLY A 137 1.04 3.27 6.12
CA GLY A 137 0.92 4.52 5.39
C GLY A 137 0.62 5.69 6.32
N PHE A 138 -0.32 6.54 5.93
CA PHE A 138 -0.47 7.87 6.51
C PHE A 138 -1.90 8.19 6.96
N GLY A 139 -2.73 7.17 7.14
CA GLY A 139 -4.15 7.32 7.44
C GLY A 139 -5.00 7.68 6.20
N GLY A 140 -6.28 7.39 6.29
CA GLY A 140 -7.24 7.44 5.20
C GLY A 140 -7.94 8.78 5.01
N ASN A 141 -9.13 8.71 4.42
CA ASN A 141 -9.98 9.86 4.15
C ASN A 141 -10.45 10.52 5.47
N GLY A 142 -10.77 11.81 5.39
CA GLY A 142 -11.33 12.55 6.51
C GLY A 142 -12.75 12.10 6.83
N ASN A 143 -13.15 12.23 8.10
CA ASN A 143 -14.49 11.82 8.57
C ASN A 143 -15.59 12.55 7.79
N PRO A 144 -16.35 11.83 6.94
CA PRO A 144 -17.31 12.46 6.04
C PRO A 144 -18.55 13.01 6.75
N PHE A 145 -18.76 12.62 8.01
CA PHE A 145 -19.88 13.06 8.84
C PHE A 145 -19.59 14.34 9.62
N THR A 146 -18.37 14.87 9.52
CA THR A 146 -17.98 16.15 10.13
C THR A 146 -17.72 17.20 9.05
N SER A 147 -18.01 18.46 9.36
CA SER A 147 -17.62 19.59 8.51
C SER A 147 -16.11 19.75 8.44
N ALA A 148 -15.40 19.44 9.53
CA ALA A 148 -13.95 19.55 9.64
C ALA A 148 -13.19 18.49 8.83
N ARG A 149 -13.82 17.36 8.47
CA ARG A 149 -13.21 16.30 7.64
C ARG A 149 -11.87 15.80 8.20
N CYS A 150 -11.75 15.71 9.52
CA CYS A 150 -10.51 15.29 10.17
C CYS A 150 -10.14 13.85 9.81
N VAL A 151 -8.86 13.58 9.56
CA VAL A 151 -8.31 12.23 9.48
C VAL A 151 -8.36 11.58 10.86
N GLN A 152 -8.93 10.38 10.96
CA GLN A 152 -9.21 9.72 12.25
C GLN A 152 -8.37 8.47 12.53
N ASN A 153 -7.55 8.01 11.58
CA ASN A 153 -6.73 6.83 11.73
C ASN A 153 -5.28 7.07 11.27
N GLY A 154 -4.40 6.15 11.65
CA GLY A 154 -2.99 6.16 11.27
C GLY A 154 -2.10 7.13 12.06
N PRO A 155 -0.86 7.34 11.63
CA PRO A 155 0.14 8.07 12.41
C PRO A 155 -0.21 9.54 12.68
N TYR A 156 -1.17 10.09 11.92
CA TYR A 156 -1.65 11.48 11.99
C TYR A 156 -3.14 11.57 12.32
N ALA A 157 -3.71 10.54 12.96
CA ALA A 157 -5.07 10.59 13.49
C ALA A 157 -5.25 11.79 14.43
N ASN A 158 -6.28 12.61 14.19
CA ASN A 158 -6.62 13.80 14.96
C ASN A 158 -5.48 14.82 15.11
N PHE A 159 -4.50 14.78 14.21
CA PHE A 159 -3.31 15.62 14.26
C PHE A 159 -3.70 17.10 14.15
N GLN A 160 -3.23 17.91 15.11
CA GLN A 160 -3.54 19.34 15.19
C GLN A 160 -2.44 20.16 14.53
N LEU A 161 -2.84 20.91 13.50
CA LEU A 161 -2.05 21.86 12.73
C LEU A 161 -2.25 23.27 13.30
N ASN A 162 -1.22 24.12 13.23
CA ASN A 162 -1.30 25.50 13.75
C ASN A 162 -1.44 26.57 12.65
N TYR A 163 -0.97 26.28 11.43
CA TYR A 163 -1.05 27.17 10.27
C TYR A 163 -2.15 26.72 9.31
N PRO A 164 -2.90 27.60 8.64
CA PRO A 164 -2.94 29.07 8.81
C PRO A 164 -3.68 29.49 10.10
N SER A 165 -4.47 28.58 10.65
CA SER A 165 -5.09 28.67 11.96
C SER A 165 -5.15 27.28 12.57
N ARG A 166 -5.50 27.17 13.86
CA ARG A 166 -5.54 25.87 14.53
C ARG A 166 -6.68 24.99 13.99
N HIS A 167 -6.35 23.87 13.36
CA HIS A 167 -7.33 22.91 12.84
C HIS A 167 -6.78 21.48 12.85
N CYS A 168 -7.63 20.48 12.57
CA CYS A 168 -7.19 19.11 12.37
C CYS A 168 -6.74 18.92 10.91
N LEU A 169 -5.82 17.98 10.69
CA LEU A 169 -5.50 17.50 9.34
C LEU A 169 -6.77 17.03 8.62
N ALA A 170 -7.14 17.69 7.53
CA ALA A 170 -8.38 17.43 6.80
C ALA A 170 -8.13 16.80 5.43
N ARG A 171 -8.89 15.76 5.09
CA ARG A 171 -8.89 15.11 3.77
C ARG A 171 -10.30 14.92 3.24
N ARG A 172 -10.47 15.07 1.92
CA ARG A 172 -11.78 14.93 1.29
C ARG A 172 -11.66 14.30 -0.09
N PHE A 173 -11.40 12.99 -0.10
CA PHE A 173 -11.28 12.24 -1.36
C PHE A 173 -12.49 12.49 -2.25
N ASN A 174 -12.23 12.76 -3.52
CA ASN A 174 -13.25 13.09 -4.51
C ASN A 174 -12.81 12.65 -5.91
N ASN A 175 -13.74 12.67 -6.86
CA ASN A 175 -13.47 12.33 -8.26
C ASN A 175 -13.21 13.55 -9.16
N GLY A 176 -12.43 14.52 -8.69
CA GLY A 176 -12.20 15.80 -9.40
C GLY A 176 -13.31 16.83 -9.23
N ASN A 177 -14.27 16.56 -8.35
CA ASN A 177 -15.39 17.44 -8.10
C ASN A 177 -15.79 17.41 -6.63
N LEU A 178 -15.47 18.49 -5.92
CA LEU A 178 -15.81 18.67 -4.50
C LEU A 178 -17.31 18.76 -4.23
N ARG A 179 -18.16 18.94 -5.25
CA ARG A 179 -19.63 18.91 -5.10
C ARG A 179 -20.19 17.50 -5.13
N SER A 180 -19.42 16.51 -5.60
CA SER A 180 -19.82 15.10 -5.60
C SER A 180 -19.37 14.40 -4.32
N GLY A 181 -20.26 13.60 -3.71
CA GLY A 181 -19.91 12.69 -2.62
C GLY A 181 -19.31 11.36 -3.10
N LEU A 182 -19.25 11.13 -4.42
CA LEU A 182 -18.68 9.93 -5.02
C LEU A 182 -17.19 10.12 -5.24
N ILE A 183 -16.39 9.23 -4.67
CA ILE A 183 -14.93 9.24 -4.77
C ILE A 183 -14.46 8.75 -6.15
N GLY A 184 -15.24 7.86 -6.80
CA GLY A 184 -14.97 7.37 -8.16
C GLY A 184 -13.57 6.78 -8.32
N THR A 185 -12.95 7.01 -9.47
CA THR A 185 -11.58 6.60 -9.79
C THR A 185 -10.54 7.62 -9.33
N MET A 186 -10.97 8.68 -8.64
CA MET A 186 -10.17 9.85 -8.28
C MET A 186 -9.39 10.39 -9.48
N GLN A 187 -10.01 10.49 -10.66
CA GLN A 187 -9.36 10.94 -11.91
C GLN A 187 -8.06 10.20 -12.30
N GLY A 188 -7.94 8.92 -11.95
CA GLY A 188 -6.73 8.09 -12.17
C GLY A 188 -6.08 8.16 -13.55
N SER A 189 -6.85 8.37 -14.61
CA SER A 189 -6.30 8.47 -15.97
C SER A 189 -5.31 9.62 -16.14
N LEU A 190 -5.49 10.72 -15.40
CA LEU A 190 -4.71 11.96 -15.52
C LEU A 190 -3.36 11.90 -14.78
N TYR A 191 -3.17 10.90 -13.93
CA TYR A 191 -1.91 10.60 -13.26
C TYR A 191 -1.56 9.11 -13.43
N SER A 192 -1.95 8.52 -14.54
CA SER A 192 -1.56 7.15 -14.91
C SER A 192 -0.12 7.12 -15.45
N THR A 193 0.45 5.92 -15.59
CA THR A 193 1.73 5.73 -16.32
C THR A 193 1.67 6.30 -17.73
N THR A 194 0.50 6.28 -18.38
CA THR A 194 0.30 6.89 -19.70
C THR A 194 0.35 8.41 -19.64
N ALA A 195 -0.24 9.03 -18.62
CA ALA A 195 -0.15 10.47 -18.43
C ALA A 195 1.30 10.91 -18.23
N VAL A 196 2.04 10.24 -17.33
CA VAL A 196 3.48 10.53 -17.12
C VAL A 196 4.27 10.31 -18.40
N ARG A 197 3.98 9.26 -19.18
CA ARG A 197 4.67 9.02 -20.46
C ARG A 197 4.47 10.17 -21.45
N ASN A 198 3.29 10.79 -21.47
CA ASN A 198 3.02 11.93 -22.34
C ASN A 198 3.82 13.16 -21.91
N VAL A 199 3.84 13.48 -20.60
CA VAL A 199 4.69 14.55 -20.04
C VAL A 199 6.17 14.30 -20.40
N MET A 200 6.66 13.08 -20.23
CA MET A 200 8.05 12.72 -20.50
C MET A 200 8.47 12.79 -21.97
N ARG A 201 7.53 12.96 -22.92
CA ARG A 201 7.80 13.15 -24.35
C ARG A 201 8.09 14.60 -24.72
N GLN A 202 7.78 15.55 -23.83
CA GLN A 202 8.03 16.96 -24.12
C GLN A 202 9.52 17.21 -24.35
N SER A 203 9.81 17.99 -25.39
CA SER A 203 11.18 18.23 -25.87
C SER A 203 11.91 19.29 -25.06
N ASP A 204 11.16 20.30 -24.60
CA ASP A 204 11.62 21.51 -23.94
C ASP A 204 11.05 21.64 -22.52
N PHE A 205 11.72 22.44 -21.70
CA PHE A 205 11.35 22.63 -20.29
C PHE A 205 9.97 23.26 -20.11
N ILE A 206 9.58 24.23 -20.94
CA ILE A 206 8.31 24.97 -20.77
C ILE A 206 7.12 24.03 -20.87
N ASN A 207 7.03 23.27 -21.96
CA ASN A 207 5.94 22.31 -22.16
C ASN A 207 6.01 21.16 -21.14
N PHE A 208 7.21 20.71 -20.78
CA PHE A 208 7.38 19.68 -19.76
C PHE A 208 6.87 20.13 -18.38
N ALA A 209 7.25 21.32 -17.93
CA ALA A 209 6.89 21.86 -16.63
C ALA A 209 5.38 22.14 -16.53
N SER A 210 4.80 22.79 -17.54
CA SER A 210 3.36 23.07 -17.60
C SER A 210 2.53 21.78 -17.65
N ASP A 211 2.86 20.81 -18.51
CA ASP A 211 2.13 19.53 -18.58
C ASP A 211 2.23 18.72 -17.27
N LEU A 212 3.35 18.81 -16.56
CA LEU A 212 3.55 18.13 -15.28
C LEU A 212 2.76 18.80 -14.16
N GLU A 213 2.78 20.13 -14.11
CA GLU A 213 2.10 20.96 -13.11
C GLU A 213 0.57 20.90 -13.28
N GLU A 214 0.06 21.28 -14.45
CA GLU A 214 -1.38 21.34 -14.74
C GLU A 214 -2.02 19.94 -14.88
N GLY A 215 -1.20 18.92 -15.15
CA GLY A 215 -1.63 17.54 -15.30
C GLY A 215 -1.53 16.78 -13.97
N PRO A 216 -0.59 15.82 -13.85
CA PRO A 216 -0.58 14.93 -12.69
C PRO A 216 -0.41 15.62 -11.33
N HIS A 217 0.36 16.72 -11.25
CA HIS A 217 0.56 17.45 -10.00
C HIS A 217 -0.76 18.02 -9.44
N ASP A 218 -1.44 18.87 -10.21
CA ASP A 218 -2.68 19.53 -9.79
C ASP A 218 -3.79 18.53 -9.50
N ILE A 219 -3.89 17.47 -10.31
CA ILE A 219 -4.92 16.46 -10.12
C ILE A 219 -4.75 15.71 -8.81
N VAL A 220 -3.54 15.29 -8.44
CA VAL A 220 -3.30 14.58 -7.18
C VAL A 220 -3.66 15.46 -5.98
N HIS A 221 -3.29 16.75 -6.00
CA HIS A 221 -3.73 17.73 -5.00
C HIS A 221 -5.27 17.83 -4.94
N SER A 222 -5.91 17.98 -6.10
CA SER A 222 -7.36 18.16 -6.24
C SER A 222 -8.18 16.96 -5.75
N VAL A 223 -7.75 15.73 -6.05
CA VAL A 223 -8.54 14.53 -5.72
C VAL A 223 -8.40 14.11 -4.26
N ILE A 224 -7.28 14.42 -3.60
CA ILE A 224 -7.12 14.23 -2.14
C ILE A 224 -7.93 15.28 -1.38
N ALA A 225 -7.84 16.55 -1.83
CA ALA A 225 -8.49 17.73 -1.26
C ALA A 225 -8.35 17.88 0.25
N GLY A 226 -9.19 18.73 0.85
CA GLY A 226 -8.98 19.18 2.22
C GLY A 226 -7.78 20.11 2.25
N ASP A 227 -6.79 19.81 3.08
CA ASP A 227 -5.59 20.64 3.17
C ASP A 227 -4.76 20.54 1.87
N MET A 228 -4.77 19.41 1.14
CA MET A 228 -4.04 19.27 -0.14
C MET A 228 -4.47 20.26 -1.23
N THR A 229 -5.66 20.85 -1.17
CA THR A 229 -6.13 21.82 -2.18
C THR A 229 -5.74 23.26 -1.91
N ALA A 230 -5.18 23.56 -0.74
CA ALA A 230 -4.86 24.93 -0.36
C ALA A 230 -3.42 25.33 -0.72
N ALA A 231 -3.13 26.63 -0.76
CA ALA A 231 -1.76 27.13 -0.86
C ALA A 231 -0.92 26.79 0.38
N PHE A 232 -1.54 26.43 1.50
CA PHE A 232 -0.88 25.80 2.65
C PHE A 232 -0.86 24.27 2.57
N SER A 233 -1.07 23.66 1.39
CA SER A 233 -1.12 22.21 1.19
C SER A 233 0.05 21.40 1.68
N PRO A 234 1.27 21.96 1.90
CA PRO A 234 2.24 21.26 2.69
C PRO A 234 1.60 20.67 3.96
N ASN A 235 0.63 21.34 4.61
CA ASN A 235 -0.17 20.89 5.77
C ASN A 235 -0.69 19.46 5.70
N ASP A 236 -1.23 19.02 4.54
CA ASP A 236 -1.73 17.66 4.42
C ASP A 236 -0.58 16.68 4.45
N ALA A 237 -0.34 16.17 5.66
CA ALA A 237 0.91 15.51 5.97
C ALA A 237 2.10 16.35 5.48
N LEU A 238 2.33 17.49 6.16
CA LEU A 238 3.66 18.14 6.24
C LEU A 238 4.76 17.17 6.63
N SER A 239 4.37 16.01 7.12
CA SER A 239 5.22 14.87 7.32
C SER A 239 5.57 14.03 6.11
N SER A 240 4.71 13.91 5.11
CA SER A 240 4.85 12.76 4.24
C SER A 240 4.06 12.73 2.95
N LYS A 241 3.04 13.56 2.67
CA LYS A 241 2.27 13.40 1.41
C LYS A 241 2.58 14.45 0.38
N PHE A 242 2.49 15.73 0.75
CA PHE A 242 3.03 16.80 -0.08
C PHE A 242 4.47 16.46 -0.48
N PHE A 243 5.33 16.15 0.49
CA PHE A 243 6.73 15.85 0.22
C PHE A 243 6.94 14.57 -0.59
N LEU A 244 6.19 13.48 -0.38
CA LEU A 244 6.36 12.26 -1.20
C LEU A 244 5.79 12.43 -2.61
N HIS A 245 4.69 13.18 -2.76
CA HIS A 245 4.10 13.56 -4.05
C HIS A 245 5.08 14.42 -4.83
N HIS A 246 5.58 15.50 -4.23
CA HIS A 246 6.59 16.37 -4.81
C HIS A 246 7.92 15.63 -5.02
N GLN A 247 8.25 14.62 -4.21
CA GLN A 247 9.41 13.77 -4.46
C GLN A 247 9.25 12.93 -5.73
N GLN A 248 8.03 12.49 -6.05
CA GLN A 248 7.71 11.85 -7.33
C GLN A 248 7.75 12.85 -8.49
N ILE A 249 7.25 14.08 -8.31
CA ILE A 249 7.37 15.15 -9.32
C ILE A 249 8.84 15.45 -9.63
N ASP A 250 9.65 15.65 -8.59
CA ASP A 250 11.08 15.87 -8.70
C ASP A 250 11.81 14.68 -9.35
N ARG A 251 11.41 13.45 -9.00
CA ARG A 251 11.90 12.23 -9.65
C ARG A 251 11.60 12.21 -11.14
N ILE A 252 10.38 12.56 -11.56
CA ILE A 252 9.98 12.65 -12.96
C ILE A 252 10.85 13.68 -13.70
N TRP A 253 11.08 14.85 -13.08
CA TRP A 253 11.96 15.87 -13.66
C TRP A 253 13.42 15.41 -13.77
N ALA A 254 13.98 14.81 -12.72
CA ALA A 254 15.33 14.26 -12.75
C ALA A 254 15.50 13.18 -13.83
N LEU A 255 14.49 12.31 -14.03
CA LEU A 255 14.48 11.33 -15.12
C LEU A 255 14.39 11.99 -16.50
N TRP A 256 13.63 13.09 -16.63
CA TRP A 256 13.55 13.85 -17.87
C TRP A 256 14.89 14.52 -18.20
N GLN A 257 15.55 15.12 -17.20
CA GLN A 257 16.90 15.69 -17.34
C GLN A 257 17.93 14.61 -17.71
N GLY A 258 17.84 13.42 -17.11
CA GLY A 258 18.76 12.30 -17.36
C GLY A 258 18.74 11.75 -18.80
N ARG A 259 17.71 12.06 -19.59
CA ARG A 259 17.61 11.62 -21.01
C ARG A 259 18.50 12.41 -21.95
N ASN A 260 18.89 13.62 -21.59
CA ASN A 260 19.77 14.45 -22.40
C ASN A 260 20.58 15.39 -21.50
N ALA A 261 21.91 15.28 -21.54
CA ALA A 261 22.81 16.08 -20.72
C ALA A 261 22.63 17.59 -20.88
N THR A 262 22.14 18.08 -22.03
CA THR A 262 21.86 19.51 -22.23
C THR A 262 20.70 20.03 -21.37
N ARG A 263 19.83 19.13 -20.86
CA ARG A 263 18.66 19.51 -20.05
C ARG A 263 18.97 20.01 -18.65
N LEU A 264 20.22 19.86 -18.20
CA LEU A 264 20.69 20.53 -16.98
C LEU A 264 20.78 22.05 -17.15
N GLN A 265 20.81 22.53 -18.39
CA GLN A 265 20.81 23.95 -18.74
C GLN A 265 19.48 24.40 -19.39
N ASP A 266 18.53 23.48 -19.55
CA ASP A 266 17.22 23.74 -20.17
C ASP A 266 16.27 24.26 -19.08
N TYR A 267 16.26 25.59 -18.96
CA TYR A 267 15.42 26.35 -18.05
C TYR A 267 14.91 27.60 -18.78
N ALA A 268 13.60 27.71 -18.93
CA ALA A 268 12.95 28.81 -19.63
C ALA A 268 11.48 28.93 -19.19
N GLY A 269 10.86 30.08 -19.48
CA GLY A 269 9.44 30.31 -19.20
C GLY A 269 9.19 31.67 -18.57
N ASN A 270 7.96 31.87 -18.14
CA ASN A 270 7.52 33.06 -17.43
C ASN A 270 7.97 33.03 -15.96
N THR A 271 8.32 34.19 -15.43
CA THR A 271 8.66 34.39 -14.00
C THR A 271 7.48 34.91 -13.19
N VAL A 272 6.38 35.29 -13.84
CA VAL A 272 5.17 35.84 -13.23
C VAL A 272 3.95 35.05 -13.71
N GLN A 273 3.09 34.67 -12.76
CA GLN A 273 1.87 33.89 -13.02
C GLN A 273 0.91 34.64 -13.95
N GLY A 274 0.27 33.92 -14.88
CA GLY A 274 -0.75 34.46 -15.79
C GLY A 274 -0.19 35.17 -17.03
N GLN A 275 1.12 35.09 -17.27
CA GLN A 275 1.78 35.57 -18.48
C GLN A 275 2.12 34.39 -19.39
N ASP A 276 1.77 34.46 -20.68
CA ASP A 276 2.07 33.40 -21.66
C ASP A 276 3.22 33.85 -22.56
N PRO A 277 4.35 33.12 -22.66
CA PRO A 277 5.40 33.42 -23.62
C PRO A 277 4.93 33.57 -25.09
N LYS A 278 3.74 33.06 -25.44
CA LYS A 278 3.11 33.14 -26.77
C LYS A 278 2.29 34.40 -27.00
N ASP A 279 2.02 35.21 -25.97
CA ASP A 279 1.21 36.43 -26.09
C ASP A 279 1.98 37.64 -26.67
N GLY A 280 3.28 37.46 -26.97
CA GLY A 280 4.13 38.48 -27.58
C GLY A 280 4.63 39.56 -26.61
N SER A 281 4.41 39.37 -25.31
CA SER A 281 4.92 40.26 -24.27
C SER A 281 6.44 40.13 -24.07
N GLN A 282 7.13 41.28 -23.91
CA GLN A 282 8.54 41.32 -23.54
C GLN A 282 8.69 41.27 -22.02
N PHE A 283 8.72 40.07 -21.45
CA PHE A 283 8.96 39.85 -20.03
C PHE A 283 10.34 39.23 -19.79
N PRO A 284 10.95 39.42 -18.59
CA PRO A 284 12.21 38.78 -18.26
C PRO A 284 12.05 37.26 -18.32
N LEU A 285 12.70 36.65 -19.30
CA LEU A 285 12.80 35.21 -19.44
C LEU A 285 13.51 34.66 -18.20
N ALA A 286 12.97 33.55 -17.67
CA ALA A 286 13.57 32.87 -16.54
C ALA A 286 15.05 32.54 -16.82
N ASN A 287 15.91 32.78 -15.83
CA ASN A 287 17.36 32.61 -15.91
C ASN A 287 17.86 31.69 -14.80
N LEU A 288 18.91 30.92 -15.09
CA LEU A 288 19.57 30.06 -14.12
C LEU A 288 20.12 30.84 -12.90
N THR A 289 20.34 32.15 -13.02
CA THR A 289 20.75 33.01 -11.90
C THR A 289 19.59 33.49 -11.02
N ASP A 290 18.35 33.18 -11.38
CA ASP A 290 17.18 33.59 -10.60
C ASP A 290 17.23 32.99 -9.19
N ALA A 291 16.94 33.81 -8.19
CA ALA A 291 16.89 33.39 -6.79
C ALA A 291 15.59 32.63 -6.52
N LEU A 292 15.69 31.53 -5.77
CA LEU A 292 14.55 30.74 -5.33
C LEU A 292 14.12 31.21 -3.92
N PRO A 293 12.97 31.89 -3.78
CA PRO A 293 12.57 32.49 -2.50
C PRO A 293 12.18 31.41 -1.47
N MET A 294 13.11 31.05 -0.59
CA MET A 294 12.89 30.09 0.51
C MET A 294 12.49 30.79 1.82
N GLN A 295 12.45 32.12 1.83
CA GLN A 295 12.03 32.94 2.98
C GLN A 295 12.85 32.61 4.26
N GLY A 296 14.10 32.19 4.14
CA GLY A 296 14.95 31.86 5.29
C GLY A 296 14.58 30.57 6.03
N ILE A 297 14.07 29.54 5.35
CA ILE A 297 14.00 28.19 5.94
C ILE A 297 15.40 27.77 6.42
N ARG A 298 15.50 27.34 7.69
CA ARG A 298 16.75 27.02 8.40
C ARG A 298 17.73 28.21 8.52
N ASP A 299 17.22 29.43 8.45
CA ASP A 299 18.02 30.67 8.46
C ASP A 299 19.10 30.70 7.34
N LEU A 300 18.85 29.98 6.24
CA LEU A 300 19.74 29.92 5.08
C LEU A 300 19.34 30.98 4.04
N PRO A 301 20.32 31.55 3.30
CA PRO A 301 20.01 32.43 2.18
C PRO A 301 19.37 31.66 1.02
N ASP A 302 18.65 32.41 0.18
CA ASP A 302 18.10 31.88 -1.07
C ASP A 302 19.23 31.43 -2.01
N VAL A 303 18.95 30.36 -2.76
CA VAL A 303 19.87 29.75 -3.72
C VAL A 303 19.42 30.09 -5.13
N THR A 304 20.30 29.93 -6.10
CA THR A 304 19.93 30.14 -7.51
C THR A 304 19.32 28.89 -8.14
N VAL A 305 18.61 29.04 -9.26
CA VAL A 305 18.13 27.90 -10.05
C VAL A 305 19.30 26.99 -10.46
N ALA A 306 20.44 27.56 -10.86
CA ALA A 306 21.65 26.82 -11.24
C ALA A 306 22.10 25.83 -10.15
N ASP A 307 21.98 26.21 -8.87
CA ASP A 307 22.40 25.39 -7.72
C ASP A 307 21.58 24.10 -7.56
N VAL A 308 20.42 24.00 -8.21
CA VAL A 308 19.48 22.89 -8.05
C VAL A 308 19.17 22.14 -9.35
N MET A 309 19.80 22.52 -10.47
CA MET A 309 19.58 21.82 -11.73
C MET A 309 20.18 20.41 -11.73
N ASP A 310 21.36 20.22 -11.12
CA ASP A 310 22.05 18.93 -11.09
C ASP A 310 21.85 18.19 -9.76
N THR A 311 21.09 17.09 -9.82
CA THR A 311 20.83 16.18 -8.69
C THR A 311 22.10 15.54 -8.11
N MET A 312 23.17 15.41 -8.90
CA MET A 312 24.45 14.83 -8.50
C MET A 312 25.48 15.87 -8.04
N SER A 313 25.10 17.15 -8.00
CA SER A 313 25.91 18.21 -7.42
C SER A 313 26.23 17.92 -5.94
N ASP A 314 27.32 18.51 -5.44
CA ASP A 314 27.69 18.39 -4.02
C ASP A 314 26.60 18.88 -3.07
N LYS A 315 25.73 19.80 -3.51
CA LYS A 315 24.61 20.32 -2.74
C LYS A 315 23.50 19.28 -2.59
N LEU A 316 22.94 18.80 -3.70
CA LEU A 316 21.75 17.95 -3.67
C LEU A 316 22.09 16.48 -3.40
N CYS A 317 23.16 15.99 -4.03
CA CYS A 317 23.73 14.67 -3.89
C CYS A 317 22.71 13.54 -3.70
N TYR A 318 21.88 13.31 -4.71
CA TYR A 318 20.94 12.19 -4.73
C TYR A 318 20.80 11.58 -6.12
N VAL A 319 20.42 10.30 -6.13
CA VAL A 319 20.00 9.59 -7.34
C VAL A 319 18.49 9.39 -7.30
N ALA A 320 17.83 9.83 -8.36
CA ALA A 320 16.43 9.49 -8.59
C ALA A 320 16.30 7.96 -8.70
N GLY A 321 15.44 7.34 -7.87
CA GLY A 321 15.24 5.89 -7.90
C GLY A 321 14.69 5.44 -9.25
N PHE A 322 15.22 4.36 -9.82
CA PHE A 322 14.66 3.74 -11.03
C PHE A 322 13.49 2.83 -10.65
N GLY A 323 12.32 3.08 -11.21
CA GLY A 323 11.16 2.19 -11.09
C GLY A 323 11.24 1.11 -12.17
N PHE A 324 10.45 0.05 -12.06
CA PHE A 324 10.53 -1.08 -13.00
C PHE A 324 10.22 -0.68 -14.47
N VAL A 325 9.42 0.37 -14.68
CA VAL A 325 9.13 0.95 -16.01
C VAL A 325 10.40 1.47 -16.69
N ASP A 326 11.41 1.88 -15.91
CA ASP A 326 12.68 2.42 -16.40
C ASP A 326 13.64 1.31 -16.85
N VAL A 327 13.53 0.10 -16.30
CA VAL A 327 14.34 -1.07 -16.73
C VAL A 327 13.96 -1.50 -18.13
N LEU A 328 12.66 -1.52 -18.47
CA LEU A 328 12.19 -1.85 -19.82
C LEU A 328 12.54 -0.77 -20.86
N TYR A 329 12.52 0.51 -20.48
CA TYR A 329 12.91 1.60 -21.38
C TYR A 329 14.44 1.67 -21.57
N ALA A 330 15.22 1.50 -20.50
CA ALA A 330 16.68 1.42 -20.56
C ALA A 330 17.13 0.22 -21.40
N LEU A 331 16.47 -0.94 -21.27
CA LEU A 331 16.73 -2.12 -22.10
C LEU A 331 16.29 -1.92 -23.56
N SER A 332 15.22 -1.15 -23.82
CA SER A 332 14.79 -0.82 -25.18
C SER A 332 15.74 0.13 -25.93
N HIS A 333 16.40 1.05 -25.21
CA HIS A 333 17.32 2.03 -25.79
C HIS A 333 18.78 1.57 -25.77
N TYR A 334 19.17 0.66 -24.88
CA TYR A 334 20.47 -0.03 -24.96
C TYR A 334 20.58 -0.91 -26.21
N HIS A 335 19.47 -1.44 -26.72
CA HIS A 335 19.45 -2.26 -27.94
C HIS A 335 19.63 -1.47 -29.26
N SER A 336 19.56 -0.14 -29.23
CA SER A 336 19.59 0.69 -30.47
C SER A 336 20.95 1.34 -30.75
N LEU A 337 21.86 1.43 -29.77
CA LEU A 337 23.13 2.17 -29.92
C LEU A 337 24.40 1.30 -29.96
N TYR A 338 24.31 -0.03 -29.83
CA TYR A 338 25.46 -0.94 -29.90
C TYR A 338 25.19 -2.18 -30.76
N HIS A 339 24.78 -1.97 -32.01
CA HIS A 339 24.98 -2.96 -33.05
C HIS A 339 25.70 -2.30 -34.22
N HIS A 340 27.02 -2.24 -34.14
CA HIS A 340 27.91 -2.73 -35.19
C HIS A 340 29.38 -2.58 -34.74
N SER A 341 30.12 -3.69 -34.82
CA SER A 341 31.60 -3.80 -34.83
C SER A 341 32.30 -4.12 -33.49
N PHE A 342 32.43 -5.42 -33.17
CA PHE A 342 33.70 -6.19 -33.09
C PHE A 342 33.52 -7.48 -32.26
N PRO A 343 33.96 -8.67 -32.74
CA PRO A 343 33.77 -9.94 -32.04
C PRO A 343 35.01 -10.29 -31.21
N LEU A 344 34.99 -10.06 -29.90
CA LEU A 344 36.03 -10.62 -28.99
C LEU A 344 35.59 -10.54 -27.52
N MET A 345 34.62 -11.36 -27.13
CA MET A 345 34.49 -11.83 -25.74
C MET A 345 33.57 -13.05 -25.66
N ARG A 346 34.05 -14.17 -26.21
CA ARG A 346 33.60 -15.51 -25.82
C ARG A 346 34.80 -16.17 -25.14
N PHE A 347 35.02 -15.91 -23.85
CA PHE A 347 35.81 -16.74 -22.93
C PHE A 347 35.85 -16.03 -21.56
N LEU A 348 34.79 -16.18 -20.77
CA LEU A 348 34.74 -16.05 -19.30
C LEU A 348 33.29 -16.24 -18.81
N THR A 349 32.72 -17.42 -19.08
CA THR A 349 31.43 -17.88 -18.54
C THR A 349 31.57 -19.25 -17.86
N VAL A 350 32.71 -19.48 -17.21
CA VAL A 350 32.91 -20.62 -16.31
C VAL A 350 33.77 -20.10 -15.16
N LEU A 351 33.33 -20.32 -13.92
CA LEU A 351 33.87 -19.83 -12.64
C LEU A 351 33.25 -18.53 -12.11
N LEU A 352 31.95 -18.59 -11.77
CA LEU A 352 31.41 -18.18 -10.46
C LEU A 352 29.94 -18.62 -10.32
N PRO A 353 29.71 -19.92 -10.09
CA PRO A 353 28.59 -20.35 -9.26
C PRO A 353 29.10 -21.26 -8.13
N PHE A 354 30.11 -20.85 -7.37
CA PHE A 354 30.55 -21.58 -6.16
C PHE A 354 31.20 -20.64 -5.15
N ALA A 355 30.44 -19.67 -4.62
CA ALA A 355 30.79 -18.94 -3.40
C ALA A 355 29.57 -18.22 -2.78
N ALA A 356 28.45 -18.94 -2.63
CA ALA A 356 27.38 -18.59 -1.70
C ALA A 356 26.62 -19.87 -1.26
N ALA A 357 27.36 -20.96 -1.06
CA ALA A 357 26.91 -22.10 -0.28
C ALA A 357 27.59 -22.01 1.10
N VAL A 358 27.38 -20.90 1.80
CA VAL A 358 27.72 -20.79 3.22
C VAL A 358 26.46 -21.21 3.99
N LEU A 359 26.40 -22.50 4.30
CA LEU A 359 25.67 -23.11 5.41
C LEU A 359 24.26 -22.54 5.69
N ALA A 360 23.33 -22.73 4.77
CA ALA A 360 21.95 -22.96 5.18
C ALA A 360 21.91 -24.34 5.85
N VAL A 361 22.21 -24.38 7.15
CA VAL A 361 21.85 -25.54 7.96
C VAL A 361 20.35 -25.72 7.76
N PRO A 362 19.86 -26.87 7.26
CA PRO A 362 18.43 -27.13 7.25
C PRO A 362 18.03 -27.22 8.72
N THR A 363 17.52 -26.12 9.28
CA THR A 363 16.79 -26.19 10.52
C THR A 363 15.62 -27.11 10.23
N LYS A 364 15.67 -28.34 10.73
CA LYS A 364 14.49 -29.20 10.81
C LYS A 364 13.40 -28.32 11.39
N ARG A 365 12.35 -28.04 10.61
CA ARG A 365 11.15 -27.35 11.12
C ARG A 365 10.78 -28.06 12.41
N GLN A 366 10.78 -27.33 13.52
CA GLN A 366 10.46 -27.89 14.81
C GLN A 366 9.00 -28.37 14.73
N GLN A 367 8.82 -29.68 14.62
CA GLN A 367 7.51 -30.28 14.53
C GLN A 367 6.82 -30.13 15.89
N CYS A 368 5.59 -29.63 15.86
CA CYS A 368 4.74 -29.58 17.04
C CYS A 368 4.50 -31.00 17.57
N THR A 369 4.82 -31.24 18.84
CA THR A 369 4.74 -32.57 19.46
C THR A 369 3.30 -32.94 19.85
N ASN A 370 2.43 -31.96 20.11
CA ASN A 370 1.05 -32.17 20.52
C ASN A 370 0.12 -31.11 19.92
N PRO A 371 -0.26 -31.25 18.63
CA PRO A 371 -1.07 -30.24 17.96
C PRO A 371 -2.49 -30.21 18.53
N ALA A 372 -2.97 -29.01 18.85
CA ALA A 372 -4.35 -28.80 19.24
C ALA A 372 -5.29 -29.23 18.09
N VAL A 373 -6.41 -29.88 18.43
CA VAL A 373 -7.38 -30.31 17.42
C VAL A 373 -8.47 -29.25 17.31
N ARG A 374 -8.63 -28.69 16.11
CA ARG A 374 -9.73 -27.81 15.73
C ARG A 374 -10.87 -28.65 15.19
N VAL A 375 -12.07 -28.48 15.74
CA VAL A 375 -13.22 -29.38 15.53
C VAL A 375 -14.42 -28.66 14.93
N GLU A 376 -15.31 -29.40 14.27
CA GLU A 376 -16.52 -28.80 13.70
C GLU A 376 -17.49 -28.35 14.81
N TRP A 377 -18.10 -27.17 14.70
CA TRP A 377 -18.98 -26.55 15.71
C TRP A 377 -20.04 -27.50 16.30
N ARG A 378 -20.65 -28.36 15.48
CA ARG A 378 -21.72 -29.28 15.90
C ARG A 378 -21.21 -30.41 16.81
N SER A 379 -19.90 -30.66 16.84
CA SER A 379 -19.29 -31.64 17.73
C SER A 379 -19.15 -31.14 19.18
N LEU A 380 -19.27 -29.83 19.42
CA LEU A 380 -19.15 -29.27 20.76
C LEU A 380 -20.31 -29.71 21.67
N THR A 381 -19.98 -29.96 22.94
CA THR A 381 -20.94 -30.09 24.02
C THR A 381 -21.63 -28.75 24.33
N ALA A 382 -22.76 -28.78 25.03
CA ALA A 382 -23.45 -27.56 25.44
C ALA A 382 -22.56 -26.65 26.31
N ASP A 383 -21.85 -27.22 27.28
CA ASP A 383 -20.96 -26.45 28.17
C ASP A 383 -19.79 -25.80 27.41
N GLN A 384 -19.23 -26.49 26.42
CA GLN A 384 -18.19 -25.91 25.56
C GLN A 384 -18.74 -24.74 24.74
N ARG A 385 -19.93 -24.86 24.15
CA ARG A 385 -20.57 -23.75 23.43
C ARG A 385 -20.82 -22.55 24.34
N THR A 386 -21.35 -22.79 25.54
CA THR A 386 -21.57 -21.72 26.52
C THR A 386 -20.27 -21.05 26.94
N SER A 387 -19.23 -21.83 27.24
CA SER A 387 -17.90 -21.32 27.59
C SER A 387 -17.29 -20.49 26.45
N PHE A 388 -17.43 -20.94 25.21
CA PHE A 388 -16.97 -20.22 24.02
C PHE A 388 -17.64 -18.85 23.90
N HIS A 389 -18.98 -18.78 23.99
CA HIS A 389 -19.71 -17.51 23.90
C HIS A 389 -19.36 -16.55 25.04
N ASN A 390 -19.16 -17.08 26.25
CA ASN A 390 -18.72 -16.27 27.39
C ASN A 390 -17.32 -15.68 27.15
N ALA A 391 -16.40 -16.45 26.57
CA ALA A 391 -15.06 -15.98 26.25
C ALA A 391 -15.06 -14.88 25.17
N VAL A 392 -15.89 -15.02 24.13
CA VAL A 392 -16.08 -13.94 23.12
C VAL A 392 -16.55 -12.65 23.79
N LYS A 393 -17.56 -12.73 24.67
CA LYS A 393 -18.05 -11.55 25.42
C LYS A 393 -16.99 -10.95 26.34
N CYS A 394 -16.17 -11.79 26.96
CA CYS A 394 -15.06 -11.33 27.80
C CYS A 394 -14.09 -10.44 27.01
N MET A 395 -13.85 -10.70 25.72
CA MET A 395 -12.96 -9.85 24.89
C MET A 395 -13.45 -8.39 24.81
N GLN A 396 -14.76 -8.12 24.94
CA GLN A 396 -15.29 -6.75 24.96
C GLN A 396 -14.88 -5.96 26.21
N SER A 397 -14.47 -6.66 27.28
CA SER A 397 -14.00 -6.04 28.53
C SER A 397 -12.48 -5.86 28.59
N LYS A 398 -11.74 -6.46 27.66
CA LYS A 398 -10.28 -6.39 27.64
C LYS A 398 -9.82 -5.17 26.84
N PRO A 399 -8.81 -4.42 27.31
CA PRO A 399 -8.22 -3.34 26.52
C PRO A 399 -7.46 -3.93 25.32
N SER A 400 -7.46 -3.21 24.19
CA SER A 400 -6.58 -3.50 23.06
C SER A 400 -5.30 -2.66 23.09
N ASN A 401 -4.45 -2.83 22.08
CA ASN A 401 -3.28 -1.99 21.84
C ASN A 401 -3.61 -0.64 21.17
N VAL A 402 -4.89 -0.33 20.97
CA VAL A 402 -5.39 0.95 20.44
C VAL A 402 -6.19 1.65 21.52
N ASP A 403 -5.90 2.93 21.76
CA ASP A 403 -6.56 3.72 22.81
C ASP A 403 -8.09 3.71 22.61
N ARG A 404 -8.82 3.48 23.71
CA ARG A 404 -10.30 3.44 23.78
C ARG A 404 -10.99 2.38 22.91
N GLN A 405 -10.29 1.34 22.45
CA GLN A 405 -10.90 0.18 21.80
C GLN A 405 -10.77 -1.08 22.67
N SER A 406 -11.85 -1.87 22.75
CA SER A 406 -11.77 -3.20 23.34
C SER A 406 -10.96 -4.14 22.44
N LEU A 407 -10.46 -5.24 23.01
CA LEU A 407 -9.80 -6.29 22.25
C LEU A 407 -10.72 -6.82 21.14
N PHE A 408 -12.02 -6.97 21.42
CA PHE A 408 -13.00 -7.39 20.44
C PHE A 408 -13.06 -6.41 19.25
N ASP A 409 -13.23 -5.11 19.51
CA ASP A 409 -13.30 -4.08 18.46
C ASP A 409 -12.02 -3.99 17.63
N ARG A 410 -10.87 -4.34 18.24
CA ARG A 410 -9.57 -4.30 17.56
C ARG A 410 -9.46 -5.30 16.42
N TYR A 411 -10.12 -6.46 16.50
CA TYR A 411 -10.14 -7.41 15.39
C TYR A 411 -10.81 -6.78 14.17
N SER A 412 -11.98 -6.16 14.34
CA SER A 412 -12.70 -5.49 13.26
C SER A 412 -11.94 -4.28 12.72
N SER A 413 -11.40 -3.43 13.61
CA SER A 413 -10.66 -2.25 13.18
C SER A 413 -9.38 -2.59 12.43
N LEU A 414 -8.63 -3.60 12.89
CA LEU A 414 -7.47 -4.11 12.17
C LEU A 414 -7.86 -4.61 10.78
N HIS A 415 -8.89 -5.45 10.68
CA HIS A 415 -9.31 -6.01 9.40
C HIS A 415 -9.73 -4.92 8.39
N VAL A 416 -10.43 -3.87 8.84
CA VAL A 416 -10.73 -2.69 8.01
C VAL A 416 -9.45 -1.95 7.60
N ASP A 417 -8.55 -1.72 8.55
CA ASP A 417 -7.33 -0.92 8.36
C ASP A 417 -6.38 -1.48 7.28
N ILE A 418 -6.34 -2.81 7.14
CA ILE A 418 -5.44 -3.51 6.20
C ILE A 418 -6.20 -4.34 5.16
N PHE A 419 -7.50 -4.12 4.96
CA PHE A 419 -8.33 -4.90 4.05
C PHE A 419 -7.69 -5.11 2.66
N ALA A 420 -7.18 -4.03 2.06
CA ALA A 420 -6.55 -4.06 0.74
C ALA A 420 -5.20 -4.81 0.68
N ASN A 421 -4.55 -5.02 1.84
CA ASN A 421 -3.30 -5.76 1.97
C ASN A 421 -3.51 -7.26 2.17
N ILE A 422 -4.74 -7.69 2.46
CA ILE A 422 -5.05 -9.06 2.89
C ILE A 422 -6.19 -9.71 2.08
N HIS A 423 -6.82 -8.98 1.15
CA HIS A 423 -7.85 -9.52 0.26
C HIS A 423 -7.46 -9.35 -1.20
N TYR A 424 -7.84 -10.29 -2.04
CA TYR A 424 -7.54 -10.34 -3.47
C TYR A 424 -6.04 -10.27 -3.75
N VAL A 425 -5.25 -10.86 -2.85
CA VAL A 425 -3.78 -10.95 -2.87
C VAL A 425 -3.35 -12.28 -2.25
N ALA A 426 -2.14 -12.74 -2.58
CA ALA A 426 -1.59 -14.00 -2.07
C ALA A 426 -1.59 -14.10 -0.53
N ALA A 427 -1.46 -12.96 0.16
CA ALA A 427 -1.44 -12.90 1.63
C ALA A 427 -2.77 -13.27 2.30
N PHE A 428 -3.88 -13.41 1.55
CA PHE A 428 -5.21 -13.72 2.06
C PHE A 428 -5.22 -14.93 3.00
N LEU A 429 -4.79 -16.09 2.52
CA LEU A 429 -4.81 -17.33 3.30
C LEU A 429 -3.88 -17.29 4.54
N PRO A 430 -2.58 -16.93 4.44
CA PRO A 430 -1.71 -16.88 5.62
C PRO A 430 -2.13 -15.82 6.63
N PHE A 431 -2.62 -14.66 6.19
CA PHE A 431 -3.12 -13.63 7.11
C PHE A 431 -4.31 -14.14 7.93
N HIS A 432 -5.35 -14.66 7.27
CA HIS A 432 -6.57 -15.10 7.97
C HIS A 432 -6.34 -16.33 8.86
N ARG A 433 -5.39 -17.20 8.49
CA ARG A 433 -4.87 -18.27 9.36
C ARG A 433 -4.28 -17.70 10.66
N TYR A 434 -3.35 -16.76 10.54
CA TYR A 434 -2.69 -16.18 11.72
C TYR A 434 -3.63 -15.31 12.56
N PHE A 435 -4.55 -14.61 11.90
CA PHE A 435 -5.58 -13.80 12.55
C PHE A 435 -6.55 -14.65 13.37
N SER A 436 -6.98 -15.80 12.84
CA SER A 436 -7.81 -16.75 13.57
C SER A 436 -7.05 -17.45 14.71
N TYR A 437 -5.77 -17.75 14.52
CA TYR A 437 -4.91 -18.27 15.57
C TYR A 437 -4.77 -17.28 16.73
N ALA A 438 -4.55 -15.99 16.45
CA ALA A 438 -4.52 -14.95 17.47
C ALA A 438 -5.83 -14.88 18.26
N ARG A 439 -6.97 -15.00 17.58
CA ARG A 439 -8.28 -15.03 18.23
C ARG A 439 -8.43 -16.21 19.20
N ASP A 440 -7.89 -17.38 18.85
CA ASP A 440 -7.93 -18.55 19.74
C ASP A 440 -7.08 -18.35 21.00
N ILE A 441 -5.98 -17.59 20.89
CA ILE A 441 -5.20 -17.15 22.06
C ILE A 441 -6.03 -16.21 22.94
N SER A 442 -6.66 -15.19 22.35
CA SER A 442 -7.55 -14.26 23.10
C SER A 442 -8.66 -14.98 23.85
N LEU A 443 -9.19 -16.05 23.25
CA LEU A 443 -10.23 -16.90 23.83
C LEU A 443 -9.74 -17.66 25.05
N LYS A 444 -8.53 -18.23 24.98
CA LYS A 444 -7.89 -18.89 26.12
C LYS A 444 -7.63 -17.90 27.27
N GLU A 445 -7.19 -16.69 26.97
CA GLU A 445 -7.01 -15.62 27.97
C GLU A 445 -8.32 -15.19 28.63
N CYS A 446 -9.44 -15.40 27.95
CA CYS A 446 -10.79 -15.24 28.46
C CYS A 446 -11.38 -16.51 29.10
N GLY A 447 -10.55 -17.52 29.36
CA GLY A 447 -10.91 -18.73 30.11
C GLY A 447 -11.56 -19.85 29.28
N TYR A 448 -11.53 -19.77 27.96
CA TYR A 448 -12.00 -20.87 27.11
C TYR A 448 -10.96 -21.99 27.03
N ASN A 449 -11.29 -23.14 27.61
CA ASN A 449 -10.46 -24.35 27.58
C ASN A 449 -10.94 -25.41 26.59
N GLY A 450 -11.97 -25.10 25.80
CA GLY A 450 -12.47 -26.00 24.76
C GLY A 450 -11.57 -26.04 23.52
N PRO A 451 -11.84 -26.94 22.57
CA PRO A 451 -11.12 -26.97 21.31
C PRO A 451 -11.43 -25.73 20.48
N SER A 452 -10.48 -25.27 19.67
CA SER A 452 -10.77 -24.33 18.59
C SER A 452 -11.82 -24.94 17.66
N VAL A 453 -12.62 -24.10 17.03
CA VAL A 453 -13.74 -24.55 16.21
C VAL A 453 -13.61 -24.14 14.74
N TYR A 454 -14.38 -24.77 13.87
CA TYR A 454 -14.65 -24.30 12.52
C TYR A 454 -16.11 -24.62 12.15
N TRP A 455 -16.65 -23.93 11.16
CA TRP A 455 -17.99 -24.21 10.64
C TRP A 455 -17.93 -24.78 9.23
N ASP A 456 -18.32 -26.06 9.09
CA ASP A 456 -18.44 -26.66 7.77
C ASP A 456 -19.75 -26.24 7.11
N TRP A 457 -19.72 -25.11 6.41
CA TRP A 457 -20.85 -24.59 5.65
C TRP A 457 -21.19 -25.42 4.42
N THR A 458 -20.33 -26.36 3.97
CA THR A 458 -20.65 -27.21 2.81
C THR A 458 -21.81 -28.15 3.09
N ILE A 459 -22.06 -28.45 4.38
CA ILE A 459 -23.18 -29.26 4.87
C ILE A 459 -24.51 -28.49 4.74
N ASP A 460 -24.47 -27.17 4.87
CA ASP A 460 -25.67 -26.30 4.86
C ASP A 460 -25.87 -25.57 3.53
N ALA A 461 -25.04 -25.85 2.51
CA ALA A 461 -24.98 -25.03 1.30
C ALA A 461 -26.30 -24.94 0.51
N SER A 462 -27.23 -25.88 0.73
CA SER A 462 -28.57 -25.83 0.12
C SER A 462 -29.51 -24.85 0.83
N ASN A 463 -29.28 -24.57 2.12
CA ASN A 463 -30.07 -23.64 2.93
C ASN A 463 -29.28 -23.20 4.18
N MET A 464 -28.40 -22.21 3.98
CA MET A 464 -27.50 -21.74 5.03
C MET A 464 -28.25 -21.14 6.23
N ALA A 465 -29.35 -20.42 5.98
CA ALA A 465 -30.14 -19.76 7.03
C ALA A 465 -30.75 -20.75 8.04
N ASN A 466 -30.98 -22.00 7.63
CA ASN A 466 -31.49 -23.07 8.50
C ASN A 466 -30.38 -23.88 9.19
N SER A 467 -29.11 -23.52 9.00
CA SER A 467 -28.00 -24.19 9.67
C SER A 467 -28.15 -24.11 11.20
N PRO A 468 -27.86 -25.21 11.94
CA PRO A 468 -27.83 -25.18 13.40
C PRO A 468 -26.90 -24.12 13.99
N ILE A 469 -25.90 -23.63 13.23
CA ILE A 469 -25.02 -22.56 13.69
C ILE A 469 -25.74 -21.22 13.85
N PHE A 470 -26.90 -21.03 13.20
CA PHE A 470 -27.74 -19.85 13.36
C PHE A 470 -28.85 -20.05 14.41
N SER A 471 -28.86 -21.19 15.10
CA SER A 471 -29.77 -21.40 16.23
C SER A 471 -29.47 -20.40 17.36
N PRO A 472 -30.50 -19.80 17.98
CA PRO A 472 -30.31 -18.95 19.15
C PRO A 472 -29.91 -19.72 20.41
N THR A 473 -30.07 -21.05 20.45
CA THR A 473 -29.77 -21.85 21.66
C THR A 473 -28.46 -22.62 21.57
N VAL A 474 -28.12 -23.11 20.38
CA VAL A 474 -26.92 -23.95 20.16
C VAL A 474 -25.93 -23.34 19.16
N GLY A 475 -26.15 -22.09 18.75
CA GLY A 475 -25.37 -21.39 17.74
C GLY A 475 -25.19 -19.91 18.06
N PHE A 476 -25.01 -19.10 17.02
CA PHE A 476 -24.64 -17.68 17.07
C PHE A 476 -25.84 -16.73 16.90
N GLY A 477 -27.08 -17.24 16.83
CA GLY A 477 -28.30 -16.46 16.55
C GLY A 477 -28.60 -16.30 15.06
N GLY A 478 -29.85 -16.01 14.71
CA GLY A 478 -30.36 -16.09 13.34
C GLY A 478 -30.29 -14.79 12.55
N THR A 479 -31.20 -14.67 11.57
CA THR A 479 -31.46 -13.43 10.82
C THR A 479 -31.89 -12.31 11.75
N GLY A 480 -31.39 -11.11 11.49
CA GLY A 480 -31.80 -9.92 12.21
C GLY A 480 -33.20 -9.44 11.82
N THR A 481 -33.92 -8.88 12.79
CA THR A 481 -35.22 -8.25 12.56
C THR A 481 -35.05 -6.74 12.41
N ALA A 482 -35.84 -6.14 11.52
CA ALA A 482 -35.83 -4.68 11.33
C ALA A 482 -36.24 -3.97 12.64
N THR A 483 -35.36 -3.10 13.11
CA THR A 483 -35.53 -2.25 14.30
C THR A 483 -35.23 -0.81 13.92
N ARG A 484 -35.99 0.13 14.50
CA ARG A 484 -35.77 1.56 14.28
C ARG A 484 -34.73 2.08 15.27
N SER A 485 -33.67 2.72 14.76
CA SER A 485 -32.72 3.50 15.54
C SER A 485 -32.67 4.92 14.98
N GLY A 486 -33.45 5.83 15.57
CA GLY A 486 -33.68 7.16 15.03
C GLY A 486 -34.29 7.11 13.62
N ARG A 487 -33.58 7.70 12.63
CA ARG A 487 -33.96 7.66 11.20
C ARG A 487 -33.41 6.44 10.43
N LYS A 488 -32.57 5.61 11.06
CA LYS A 488 -31.97 4.41 10.44
C LYS A 488 -32.82 3.16 10.78
N THR A 489 -32.91 2.23 9.83
CA THR A 489 -33.41 0.87 10.07
C THR A 489 -32.20 -0.05 10.23
N LEU A 490 -32.10 -0.74 11.38
CA LEU A 490 -31.06 -1.73 11.67
C LEU A 490 -31.68 -3.13 11.67
N TYR A 491 -31.00 -4.12 11.12
CA TYR A 491 -31.46 -5.51 11.12
C TYR A 491 -30.80 -6.28 12.27
N CYS A 492 -31.22 -5.99 13.50
CA CYS A 492 -30.59 -6.53 14.70
C CYS A 492 -30.96 -8.00 14.95
N ILE A 493 -29.98 -8.83 15.30
CA ILE A 493 -30.25 -10.14 15.92
C ILE A 493 -30.89 -9.88 17.30
N THR A 494 -32.01 -10.55 17.59
CA THR A 494 -32.78 -10.29 18.83
C THR A 494 -32.59 -11.34 19.91
N ASP A 495 -32.26 -12.57 19.52
CA ASP A 495 -32.12 -13.73 20.38
C ASP A 495 -30.75 -14.41 20.25
N GLY A 496 -30.48 -15.34 21.16
CA GLY A 496 -29.21 -16.05 21.26
C GLY A 496 -28.05 -15.26 21.86
N PRO A 497 -26.83 -15.81 21.80
CA PRO A 497 -25.69 -15.32 22.58
C PRO A 497 -25.26 -13.90 22.25
N TYR A 498 -25.54 -13.41 21.05
CA TYR A 498 -25.15 -12.09 20.56
C TYR A 498 -26.35 -11.19 20.21
N GLY A 499 -27.57 -11.64 20.53
CA GLY A 499 -28.78 -10.84 20.29
C GLY A 499 -28.89 -9.64 21.24
N THR A 500 -29.79 -8.70 20.94
CA THR A 500 -29.97 -7.47 21.74
C THR A 500 -30.29 -7.70 23.23
N LYS A 501 -30.82 -8.88 23.59
CA LYS A 501 -31.09 -9.27 24.99
C LYS A 501 -29.86 -9.77 25.75
N SER A 502 -28.72 -9.93 25.07
CA SER A 502 -27.54 -10.64 25.59
C SER A 502 -26.44 -9.73 26.14
N ASN A 503 -26.70 -8.42 26.22
CA ASN A 503 -25.76 -7.34 26.53
C ASN A 503 -24.55 -7.24 25.59
N PHE A 504 -24.57 -7.94 24.46
CA PHE A 504 -23.55 -7.82 23.42
C PHE A 504 -23.80 -6.56 22.58
N LYS A 505 -22.78 -5.71 22.44
CA LYS A 505 -22.83 -4.49 21.63
C LYS A 505 -21.57 -4.35 20.82
N ILE A 506 -21.70 -4.06 19.54
CA ILE A 506 -20.58 -3.67 18.69
C ILE A 506 -20.29 -2.21 18.97
N ALA A 507 -19.03 -1.82 19.17
CA ALA A 507 -18.65 -0.41 19.39
C ALA A 507 -17.92 0.22 18.20
N TYR A 508 -17.36 -0.59 17.29
CA TYR A 508 -16.72 -0.16 16.06
C TYR A 508 -17.56 -0.51 14.81
N PRO A 509 -17.59 0.31 13.74
CA PRO A 509 -17.17 1.71 13.71
C PRO A 509 -18.14 2.64 14.45
N GLU A 510 -19.34 2.17 14.80
CA GLU A 510 -20.32 2.88 15.60
C GLU A 510 -21.01 1.93 16.57
N THR A 511 -21.51 2.45 17.71
CA THR A 511 -22.21 1.62 18.70
C THR A 511 -23.56 1.13 18.18
N ARG A 512 -23.72 -0.19 18.05
CA ARG A 512 -24.93 -0.81 17.49
C ARG A 512 -25.06 -2.29 17.86
N CYS A 513 -26.18 -2.89 17.47
CA CYS A 513 -26.41 -4.33 17.52
C CYS A 513 -25.66 -5.06 16.39
N LEU A 514 -25.44 -6.36 16.57
CA LEU A 514 -25.02 -7.27 15.49
C LEU A 514 -26.15 -7.42 14.47
N GLN A 515 -25.79 -7.30 13.19
CA GLN A 515 -26.72 -7.34 12.08
C GLN A 515 -26.43 -8.49 11.12
N ARG A 516 -27.46 -9.27 10.82
CA ARG A 516 -27.47 -10.29 9.76
C ARG A 516 -28.73 -10.16 8.94
N GLN A 517 -28.64 -10.36 7.64
CA GLN A 517 -29.79 -10.27 6.77
C GLN A 517 -29.68 -11.28 5.63
N PHE A 518 -30.08 -12.52 5.93
CA PHE A 518 -30.35 -13.53 4.90
C PHE A 518 -31.48 -13.01 4.00
N SER A 519 -31.12 -12.28 2.94
CA SER A 519 -32.05 -12.01 1.85
C SER A 519 -32.18 -13.33 1.10
N MET A 520 -33.38 -13.74 0.75
CA MET A 520 -33.61 -14.79 -0.24
C MET A 520 -34.48 -14.15 -1.32
N GLY A 521 -33.87 -13.30 -2.17
CA GLY A 521 -34.53 -12.79 -3.38
C GLY A 521 -34.82 -11.29 -3.53
N THR A 522 -34.09 -10.34 -2.93
CA THR A 522 -34.23 -8.90 -3.30
C THR A 522 -32.93 -8.22 -3.75
N ARG A 523 -33.05 -7.34 -4.76
CA ARG A 523 -31.96 -6.53 -5.36
C ARG A 523 -31.47 -5.45 -4.39
N SER A 524 -30.17 -5.47 -4.09
CA SER A 524 -29.44 -4.37 -3.44
C SER A 524 -28.85 -3.43 -4.51
N LYS A 525 -28.62 -2.16 -4.14
CA LYS A 525 -27.94 -1.14 -4.97
C LYS A 525 -26.47 -1.49 -5.28
N TRP A 526 -25.92 -2.49 -4.60
CA TRP A 526 -24.53 -2.96 -4.74
C TRP A 526 -24.39 -4.28 -5.54
N GLY A 527 -25.48 -4.78 -6.14
CA GLY A 527 -25.52 -6.08 -6.82
C GLY A 527 -26.68 -6.95 -6.33
N SER A 528 -27.13 -7.90 -7.15
CA SER A 528 -28.34 -8.70 -6.87
C SER A 528 -28.06 -9.92 -5.97
N THR A 529 -28.91 -10.06 -4.94
CA THR A 529 -29.40 -11.26 -4.24
C THR A 529 -28.42 -12.13 -3.44
N SER A 530 -28.44 -11.91 -2.12
CA SER A 530 -28.24 -12.95 -1.12
C SER A 530 -29.27 -14.08 -1.31
N GLY A 531 -28.81 -15.33 -1.15
CA GLY A 531 -29.57 -16.56 -0.89
C GLY A 531 -30.37 -17.24 -2.02
N PRO A 532 -30.23 -18.59 -2.23
CA PRO A 532 -29.12 -19.48 -1.84
C PRO A 532 -28.01 -19.49 -2.91
N SER A 533 -26.74 -19.44 -2.48
CA SER A 533 -25.58 -19.52 -3.39
C SER A 533 -25.02 -20.94 -3.49
N SER A 534 -24.84 -21.46 -4.70
CA SER A 534 -24.17 -22.76 -4.90
C SER A 534 -22.64 -22.68 -4.85
N LYS A 535 -22.06 -21.48 -4.73
CA LYS A 535 -20.60 -21.24 -4.78
C LYS A 535 -19.82 -21.81 -3.60
N HIS A 536 -20.50 -22.18 -2.52
CA HIS A 536 -19.90 -22.78 -1.33
C HIS A 536 -20.43 -24.21 -1.12
N SER A 537 -20.79 -24.91 -2.21
CA SER A 537 -21.18 -26.32 -2.17
C SER A 537 -19.97 -27.26 -2.19
N SER A 538 -20.16 -28.49 -1.72
CA SER A 538 -19.11 -29.54 -1.77
C SER A 538 -18.57 -29.80 -3.18
N SER A 539 -19.38 -29.64 -4.22
CA SER A 539 -18.94 -29.82 -5.62
C SER A 539 -17.99 -28.71 -6.05
N VAL A 540 -18.26 -27.46 -5.68
CA VAL A 540 -17.36 -26.32 -5.97
C VAL A 540 -16.04 -26.50 -5.23
N ILE A 541 -16.06 -26.92 -3.96
CA ILE A 541 -14.83 -27.23 -3.23
C ILE A 541 -14.05 -28.34 -3.90
N SER A 542 -14.73 -29.40 -4.34
CA SER A 542 -14.07 -30.49 -5.08
C SER A 542 -13.40 -30.01 -6.37
N GLY A 543 -13.96 -28.99 -7.03
CA GLY A 543 -13.36 -28.32 -8.18
C GLY A 543 -12.12 -27.50 -7.81
N ILE A 544 -12.23 -26.62 -6.81
CA ILE A 544 -11.11 -25.77 -6.33
C ILE A 544 -9.93 -26.64 -5.87
N MET A 545 -10.21 -27.76 -5.22
CA MET A 545 -9.19 -28.68 -4.72
C MET A 545 -8.39 -29.41 -5.82
N GLN A 546 -8.81 -29.30 -7.09
CA GLN A 546 -8.08 -29.81 -8.26
C GLN A 546 -7.04 -28.82 -8.79
N ASN A 547 -7.08 -27.55 -8.39
CA ASN A 547 -6.06 -26.58 -8.80
C ASN A 547 -4.70 -27.02 -8.24
N ASP A 548 -3.70 -27.10 -9.11
CA ASP A 548 -2.38 -27.60 -8.74
C ASP A 548 -1.47 -26.51 -8.19
N GLU A 549 -1.60 -25.31 -8.72
CA GLU A 549 -0.82 -24.12 -8.38
C GLU A 549 -1.54 -23.27 -7.32
N PHE A 550 -0.78 -22.73 -6.36
CA PHE A 550 -1.33 -21.83 -5.36
C PHE A 550 -2.04 -20.62 -5.99
N THR A 551 -1.50 -20.04 -7.08
CA THR A 551 -2.03 -18.88 -7.81
C THR A 551 -3.38 -19.12 -8.49
N GLU A 552 -3.81 -20.37 -8.62
CA GLU A 552 -5.15 -20.74 -9.09
C GLU A 552 -6.06 -21.15 -7.92
N PHE A 553 -5.49 -21.76 -6.89
CA PHE A 553 -6.21 -22.23 -5.70
C PHE A 553 -6.73 -21.09 -4.82
N TRP A 554 -5.86 -20.18 -4.37
CA TRP A 554 -6.25 -19.15 -3.41
C TRP A 554 -7.33 -18.19 -3.92
N PRO A 555 -7.30 -17.67 -5.18
CA PRO A 555 -8.32 -16.74 -5.63
C PRO A 555 -9.65 -17.44 -5.86
N ALA A 556 -9.63 -18.70 -6.32
CA ALA A 556 -10.85 -19.49 -6.49
C ALA A 556 -11.55 -19.78 -5.14
N LEU A 557 -10.77 -19.93 -4.07
CA LEU A 557 -11.30 -20.09 -2.71
C LEU A 557 -11.84 -18.76 -2.13
N GLU A 558 -11.13 -17.65 -2.34
CA GLU A 558 -11.52 -16.31 -1.88
C GLU A 558 -12.77 -15.79 -2.61
N GLU A 559 -12.71 -15.66 -3.94
CA GLU A 559 -13.78 -15.07 -4.78
C GLU A 559 -15.01 -16.00 -4.94
N GLY A 560 -14.83 -17.27 -4.65
CA GLY A 560 -15.86 -18.29 -4.72
C GLY A 560 -16.53 -18.50 -3.37
N PRO A 561 -16.18 -19.58 -2.63
CA PRO A 561 -16.86 -19.94 -1.40
C PRO A 561 -16.76 -18.92 -0.25
N HIS A 562 -15.60 -18.29 -0.05
CA HIS A 562 -15.42 -17.30 1.02
C HIS A 562 -16.35 -16.10 0.83
N ASP A 563 -16.25 -15.41 -0.31
CA ASP A 563 -17.11 -14.27 -0.64
C ASP A 563 -18.58 -14.68 -0.65
N SER A 564 -18.89 -15.89 -1.10
CA SER A 564 -20.26 -16.40 -1.09
C SER A 564 -20.88 -16.46 0.31
N VAL A 565 -20.15 -16.94 1.32
CA VAL A 565 -20.70 -17.08 2.68
C VAL A 565 -20.88 -15.70 3.32
N HIS A 566 -19.89 -14.82 3.17
CA HIS A 566 -19.98 -13.42 3.62
C HIS A 566 -21.22 -12.72 3.03
N ASN A 567 -21.42 -12.85 1.72
CA ASN A 567 -22.54 -12.23 1.01
C ASN A 567 -23.91 -12.84 1.35
N GLU A 568 -23.98 -14.14 1.62
CA GLU A 568 -25.24 -14.82 1.93
C GLU A 568 -25.76 -14.46 3.33
N ILE A 569 -24.87 -14.34 4.32
CA ILE A 569 -25.24 -13.89 5.68
C ILE A 569 -25.59 -12.39 5.68
N SER A 570 -24.89 -11.61 4.84
CA SER A 570 -25.08 -10.17 4.69
C SER A 570 -24.89 -9.39 6.00
N GLY A 571 -25.35 -8.14 6.05
CA GLY A 571 -25.21 -7.28 7.21
C GLY A 571 -23.75 -7.05 7.55
N ASP A 572 -23.37 -7.38 8.79
CA ASP A 572 -21.99 -7.21 9.25
C ASP A 572 -21.03 -8.16 8.55
N MET A 573 -21.46 -9.39 8.27
CA MET A 573 -20.65 -10.37 7.56
C MET A 573 -20.31 -9.95 6.12
N ALA A 574 -21.06 -9.07 5.47
CA ALA A 574 -20.74 -8.61 4.12
C ALA A 574 -19.85 -7.35 4.09
N ALA A 575 -19.46 -6.81 5.24
CA ALA A 575 -18.68 -5.59 5.33
C ALA A 575 -17.20 -5.86 5.65
N ALA A 576 -16.33 -4.87 5.40
CA ALA A 576 -14.93 -4.94 5.79
C ALA A 576 -14.71 -5.03 7.33
N PHE A 577 -15.73 -4.74 8.13
CA PHE A 577 -15.73 -4.94 9.59
C PHE A 577 -16.42 -6.27 9.98
N SER A 578 -16.48 -7.25 9.08
CA SER A 578 -17.09 -8.57 9.33
C SER A 578 -16.59 -9.31 10.57
N PRO A 579 -15.38 -9.09 11.13
CA PRO A 579 -15.02 -9.64 12.44
C PRO A 579 -15.90 -9.15 13.62
N ASP A 580 -16.72 -8.10 13.42
CA ASP A 580 -17.77 -7.69 14.37
C ASP A 580 -18.78 -8.82 14.61
N ASP A 581 -18.95 -9.70 13.63
CA ASP A 581 -19.69 -10.93 13.77
C ASP A 581 -18.76 -12.04 14.28
N PRO A 582 -18.97 -12.58 15.50
CA PRO A 582 -18.14 -13.66 16.04
C PRO A 582 -18.08 -14.92 15.16
N LEU A 583 -19.04 -15.11 14.25
CA LEU A 583 -19.06 -16.20 13.28
C LEU A 583 -17.97 -16.07 12.20
N PHE A 584 -17.42 -14.87 11.98
CA PHE A 584 -16.33 -14.59 11.06
C PHE A 584 -15.19 -15.61 11.19
N PHE A 585 -14.72 -15.83 12.43
CA PHE A 585 -13.60 -16.72 12.68
C PHE A 585 -13.94 -18.16 12.34
N GLU A 586 -15.16 -18.62 12.61
CA GLU A 586 -15.53 -20.01 12.31
C GLU A 586 -15.70 -20.25 10.81
N HIS A 587 -16.13 -19.23 10.08
CA HIS A 587 -16.10 -19.23 8.62
C HIS A 587 -14.65 -19.31 8.10
N HIS A 588 -13.77 -18.42 8.56
CA HIS A 588 -12.36 -18.37 8.16
C HIS A 588 -11.56 -19.60 8.61
N ASN A 589 -11.94 -20.24 9.71
CA ASN A 589 -11.38 -21.51 10.15
C ASN A 589 -11.72 -22.66 9.19
N ASN A 590 -12.87 -22.61 8.51
CA ASN A 590 -13.17 -23.59 7.46
C ASN A 590 -12.46 -23.25 6.14
N VAL A 591 -12.29 -21.96 5.81
CA VAL A 591 -11.43 -21.54 4.68
C VAL A 591 -10.00 -22.04 4.90
N ASP A 592 -9.47 -21.85 6.10
CA ASP A 592 -8.16 -22.35 6.50
C ASP A 592 -8.08 -23.88 6.47
N ARG A 593 -9.14 -24.57 6.91
CA ARG A 593 -9.25 -26.03 6.80
C ARG A 593 -9.11 -26.51 5.37
N ILE A 594 -9.82 -25.88 4.43
CA ILE A 594 -9.77 -26.23 3.00
C ILE A 594 -8.35 -26.02 2.46
N TRP A 595 -7.68 -24.93 2.85
CA TRP A 595 -6.28 -24.72 2.49
C TRP A 595 -5.35 -25.79 3.08
N ALA A 596 -5.49 -26.13 4.37
CA ALA A 596 -4.71 -27.18 5.01
C ALA A 596 -4.92 -28.55 4.33
N LEU A 597 -6.16 -28.87 3.94
CA LEU A 597 -6.46 -30.09 3.16
C LEU A 597 -5.80 -30.05 1.77
N TRP A 598 -5.77 -28.90 1.11
CA TRP A 598 -5.11 -28.75 -0.19
C TRP A 598 -3.59 -28.92 -0.06
N GLN A 599 -3.00 -28.36 0.99
CA GLN A 599 -1.58 -28.54 1.32
C GLN A 599 -1.26 -30.01 1.63
N GLY A 600 -2.15 -30.72 2.33
CA GLY A 600 -1.98 -32.13 2.69
C GLY A 600 -1.97 -33.12 1.51
N ARG A 601 -2.41 -32.71 0.32
CA ARG A 601 -2.41 -33.55 -0.89
C ARG A 601 -1.03 -33.70 -1.52
N ASN A 602 -0.13 -32.75 -1.29
CA ASN A 602 1.23 -32.80 -1.83
C ASN A 602 2.20 -32.09 -0.89
N ALA A 603 3.24 -32.80 -0.44
CA ALA A 603 4.25 -32.27 0.48
C ALA A 603 4.97 -31.01 -0.04
N THR A 604 5.05 -30.80 -1.36
CA THR A 604 5.67 -29.58 -1.93
C THR A 604 4.83 -28.32 -1.68
N ARG A 605 3.52 -28.45 -1.45
CA ARG A 605 2.60 -27.31 -1.26
C ARG A 605 2.83 -26.50 0.00
N LEU A 606 3.62 -27.02 0.96
CA LEU A 606 4.08 -26.23 2.11
C LEU A 606 5.14 -25.18 1.73
N GLN A 607 5.68 -25.24 0.51
CA GLN A 607 6.55 -24.22 -0.08
C GLN A 607 5.88 -23.49 -1.25
N ASP A 608 4.66 -23.87 -1.62
CA ASP A 608 3.92 -23.26 -2.73
C ASP A 608 3.18 -22.02 -2.24
N TYR A 609 3.84 -20.88 -2.45
CA TYR A 609 3.32 -19.55 -2.14
C TYR A 609 3.90 -18.56 -3.14
N ASN A 610 3.03 -18.02 -3.97
CA ASN A 610 3.35 -17.02 -4.98
C ASN A 610 2.06 -16.25 -5.33
N GLY A 611 2.18 -15.20 -6.12
CA GLY A 611 1.04 -14.40 -6.57
C GLY A 611 1.27 -12.93 -6.34
N ASN A 612 0.19 -12.16 -6.48
CA ASN A 612 0.23 -10.73 -6.29
C ASN A 612 0.35 -10.33 -4.82
N THR A 613 1.14 -9.30 -4.56
CA THR A 613 1.23 -8.64 -3.24
C THR A 613 0.32 -7.42 -3.14
N VAL A 614 -0.22 -6.97 -4.28
CA VAL A 614 -1.14 -5.83 -4.39
C VAL A 614 -2.35 -6.22 -5.22
N GLN A 615 -3.54 -5.77 -4.83
CA GLN A 615 -4.77 -6.09 -5.53
C GLN A 615 -4.70 -5.77 -7.02
N ASN A 616 -5.25 -6.65 -7.86
CA ASN A 616 -5.28 -6.54 -9.33
C ASN A 616 -3.90 -6.35 -10.00
N GLN A 617 -2.80 -6.62 -9.31
CA GLN A 617 -1.55 -6.94 -9.98
C GLN A 617 -1.71 -8.32 -10.63
N ASP A 618 -1.13 -8.50 -11.81
CA ASP A 618 -1.04 -9.82 -12.42
C ASP A 618 -0.21 -10.75 -11.50
N MET A 619 -0.79 -11.91 -11.17
CA MET A 619 -0.22 -12.85 -10.19
C MET A 619 1.09 -13.49 -10.63
N ASN A 620 1.44 -13.38 -11.91
CA ASN A 620 2.66 -13.92 -12.49
C ASN A 620 3.62 -12.82 -12.94
N ASP A 621 3.20 -11.56 -12.89
CA ASP A 621 4.03 -10.42 -13.28
C ASP A 621 4.49 -9.59 -12.06
N GLY A 622 5.76 -9.76 -11.73
CA GLY A 622 6.45 -8.99 -10.70
C GLY A 622 6.90 -7.60 -11.14
N THR A 623 6.53 -7.13 -12.34
CA THR A 623 7.01 -5.84 -12.88
C THR A 623 6.52 -4.65 -12.07
N LEU A 624 5.25 -4.61 -11.68
CA LEU A 624 4.71 -3.47 -10.95
C LEU A 624 5.04 -3.53 -9.45
N TYR A 625 4.97 -4.73 -8.87
CA TYR A 625 5.30 -5.01 -7.48
C TYR A 625 5.99 -6.37 -7.37
N PRO A 626 6.90 -6.57 -6.41
CA PRO A 626 7.44 -7.90 -6.15
C PRO A 626 6.32 -8.90 -5.92
N LEU A 627 6.40 -10.06 -6.59
CA LEU A 627 5.51 -11.18 -6.31
C LEU A 627 5.72 -11.68 -4.88
N ALA A 628 4.67 -12.31 -4.35
CA ALA A 628 4.63 -12.79 -2.99
C ALA A 628 5.67 -13.90 -2.77
N LYS A 629 6.33 -13.85 -1.61
CA LYS A 629 7.39 -14.80 -1.24
C LYS A 629 7.20 -15.30 0.18
N LEU A 630 7.74 -16.49 0.44
CA LEU A 630 7.66 -17.13 1.75
C LEU A 630 8.32 -16.31 2.88
N ASP A 631 9.27 -15.43 2.57
CA ASP A 631 9.93 -14.55 3.52
C ASP A 631 9.17 -13.24 3.79
N ASP A 632 8.08 -12.99 3.06
CA ASP A 632 7.19 -11.86 3.34
C ASP A 632 6.66 -11.93 4.77
N LYS A 633 6.52 -10.76 5.39
CA LYS A 633 6.08 -10.62 6.78
C LYS A 633 4.58 -10.44 6.87
N ILE A 634 3.95 -11.21 7.73
CA ILE A 634 2.55 -11.03 8.15
C ILE A 634 2.56 -10.38 9.53
N SER A 635 1.93 -9.21 9.61
CA SER A 635 1.78 -8.45 10.85
C SER A 635 0.31 -8.33 11.24
N LEU A 636 0.01 -8.53 12.52
CA LEU A 636 -1.31 -8.24 13.11
C LEU A 636 -1.32 -6.86 13.79
N GLY A 637 -0.38 -5.97 13.46
CA GLY A 637 -0.33 -4.61 13.99
C GLY A 637 -0.30 -4.57 15.52
N GLY A 638 0.47 -5.46 16.15
CA GLY A 638 0.64 -5.56 17.61
C GLY A 638 -0.58 -6.10 18.38
N LEU A 639 -1.58 -6.66 17.70
CA LEU A 639 -2.75 -7.29 18.33
C LEU A 639 -2.29 -8.31 19.39
N GLN A 640 -2.61 -8.06 20.66
CA GLN A 640 -2.17 -8.86 21.81
C GLN A 640 -0.66 -9.12 21.91
N GLY A 641 0.18 -8.23 21.37
CA GLY A 641 1.62 -8.47 21.36
C GLY A 641 2.05 -9.63 20.45
N MET A 642 1.17 -10.09 19.55
CA MET A 642 1.51 -11.09 18.53
C MET A 642 2.67 -10.57 17.68
N PRO A 643 3.75 -11.35 17.52
CA PRO A 643 4.91 -10.93 16.75
C PRO A 643 4.63 -10.94 15.23
N ASP A 644 5.43 -10.20 14.49
CA ASP A 644 5.48 -10.31 13.03
C ASP A 644 6.14 -11.64 12.65
N VAL A 645 5.44 -12.46 11.88
CA VAL A 645 5.90 -13.79 11.44
C VAL A 645 6.11 -13.80 9.92
N THR A 646 6.88 -14.76 9.41
CA THR A 646 6.99 -14.93 7.95
C THR A 646 5.84 -15.79 7.43
N VAL A 647 5.50 -15.66 6.15
CA VAL A 647 4.55 -16.59 5.51
C VAL A 647 5.05 -18.03 5.65
N ARG A 648 6.35 -18.27 5.55
CA ARG A 648 7.00 -19.57 5.76
C ARG A 648 6.61 -20.23 7.09
N ASP A 649 6.45 -19.44 8.14
CA ASP A 649 6.08 -19.91 9.48
C ASP A 649 4.61 -20.33 9.56
N LEU A 650 3.78 -19.79 8.67
CA LEU A 650 2.33 -19.99 8.61
C LEU A 650 1.90 -21.06 7.61
N MET A 651 2.78 -21.49 6.72
CA MET A 651 2.47 -22.51 5.72
C MET A 651 2.09 -23.86 6.33
N ASP A 652 2.63 -24.21 7.50
CA ASP A 652 2.39 -25.50 8.15
C ASP A 652 1.65 -25.31 9.47
N THR A 653 0.39 -25.74 9.52
CA THR A 653 -0.45 -25.66 10.74
C THR A 653 0.12 -26.48 11.90
N GLN A 654 0.88 -27.54 11.60
CA GLN A 654 1.57 -28.38 12.59
C GLN A 654 3.03 -27.95 12.81
N GLY A 655 3.45 -26.83 12.21
CA GLY A 655 4.72 -26.18 12.48
C GLY A 655 4.77 -25.58 13.88
N GLY A 656 5.97 -25.25 14.34
CA GLY A 656 6.22 -24.77 15.71
C GLY A 656 5.50 -23.47 16.11
N VAL A 657 5.08 -22.64 15.15
CA VAL A 657 4.39 -21.36 15.45
C VAL A 657 2.90 -21.55 15.73
N LEU A 658 2.23 -22.42 14.98
CA LEU A 658 0.76 -22.59 15.02
C LEU A 658 0.32 -23.81 15.84
N CYS A 659 1.00 -24.94 15.66
CA CYS A 659 0.82 -26.16 16.46
C CYS A 659 -0.65 -26.63 16.61
N TYR A 660 -1.39 -26.71 15.51
CA TYR A 660 -2.75 -27.27 15.46
C TYR A 660 -3.01 -28.13 14.22
N LYS A 661 -4.07 -28.94 14.27
CA LYS A 661 -4.59 -29.75 13.16
C LYS A 661 -6.12 -29.75 13.16
N TYR A 662 -6.71 -30.13 12.04
CA TYR A 662 -8.16 -30.35 11.93
C TYR A 662 -8.51 -31.80 12.30
N ASP A 663 -9.72 -32.01 12.83
CA ASP A 663 -10.27 -33.34 13.11
C ASP A 663 -10.57 -34.15 11.84
N LYS A 664 -10.85 -33.47 10.72
CA LYS A 664 -11.22 -34.05 9.43
C LYS A 664 -10.61 -33.35 8.24
#